data_AF-A0ABD3RGZ0-F1
#
_entry.id   AF-A0ABD3RGZ0-F1
#
_cell.length_a   1.000
_cell.length_b   1.000
_cell.length_c   1.000
_cell.angle_alpha   90.00
_cell.angle_beta   90.00
_cell.angle_gamma   90.00
#
_symmetry.space_group_name_H-M   'P 1'
#
loop_
_entity.id
_entity.type
_entity.pdbx_description
1 polymer ?
#
loop_
_entity_poly.entity_id
_entity_poly.type
_entity_poly.pdbx_seq_one_letter_code
_entity_poly.pdbx_strand_id
1 'polypeptide(L)'
;MTYGHAAAMHAALALLLAATSTSPVMMISAFTVSPRGVPIAGSSSRRPGASTPSRRCHGHRPSRPPPPMMGSTDTTEGGIINYNAVYVAKSGGVGVRSASEMMGVKGGGRGLGAPPPRRPAGGKFVTVGGVEIDASVRPLRYTHGIVNDDDCGDGDDDCDAYVPSFFSKGDVAVDDGGGAGTLPWGSDGAIERLVDLLDHRKGAVLTSSYEFPGRYARWSLGFVDPPLQVSGTGNKCTITALNARGKVLLGPVMDVMNGLLEIGTLSHVSMEDDVIDVRVPPPGEVGSFNEEERSRQPSLFSVVRALVDLFQYDSDESGDLQLGLFGAFGYDLTFQFEPINLAQDRDPNQRDLLLYLADEIVVVDQSRESAWTVSLDFSYGSKSTKGLSRDGSSSPFLPFDANPRNNGGEFSPRDTPRGDFTKSVDGAKREFKVGNLFEVVLSQTFRRPLKISPSRLFRRLRSNNPSPYGFFFNLGEDEYLVGASPEMFVRCEKVDNNEYRPGAIRVETCPISGTVARGIDALEDAARVKSLIMNLKEESELTMCTDVDRNDKSRICEPGSVKVIGRRQIEMYSRLIHTVDHVEGYLRPEFDALDAFLCHTWAVTVTGAPKTWAIQFVEDNERSPRCWYGGAVGLVGFDGSLNTGLTLRTVRVKNGVAEVRAGATLLYDSDPEAEELETELKASAMLDAIDSAIDSDEEVGDNAMSAAAVVGPGEGKRIVLVDHEDSFVHTLGNYLRQTGAEVITLRSGPSALRTIQKLVDDGKKPDMVVLSPGPGNPTDFELSKTLSLLEKNLIPGFGVCLGLQGMVEHFGGELGVLGYPMHGKPSSITLTESGQHGGSIFSGLPDTFEVARYHSLHGIRDKIPSCLDVTALTEDGIVMAIKHKTLPYAAVQFHPESILTSPAHGMTILKNALRFLSY
;
A
#
# COMPACT_ATOMS: atom_id res chain seq x y z
N MET A 1 -17.62 -34.02 9.92
CA MET A 1 -16.99 -33.65 11.21
C MET A 1 -15.56 -33.20 10.91
N THR A 2 -15.29 -31.89 10.78
CA THR A 2 -13.92 -31.32 10.67
C THR A 2 -13.94 -29.79 10.66
N TYR A 3 -14.59 -29.16 11.65
CA TYR A 3 -14.44 -27.73 11.94
C TYR A 3 -14.45 -27.58 13.47
N GLY A 4 -13.28 -27.38 14.08
CA GLY A 4 -13.17 -27.39 15.55
C GLY A 4 -11.77 -27.21 16.17
N HIS A 5 -10.69 -27.08 15.39
CA HIS A 5 -9.33 -26.97 15.96
C HIS A 5 -8.70 -25.56 15.90
N ALA A 6 -9.21 -24.63 15.07
CA ALA A 6 -8.64 -23.28 14.97
C ALA A 6 -8.91 -22.38 16.21
N ALA A 7 -10.01 -22.62 16.93
CA ALA A 7 -10.40 -21.82 18.10
C ALA A 7 -9.59 -22.17 19.37
N ALA A 8 -9.04 -23.38 19.47
CA ALA A 8 -8.38 -23.85 20.69
C ALA A 8 -6.99 -23.23 20.92
N MET A 9 -6.23 -22.91 19.86
CA MET A 9 -4.89 -22.33 19.99
C MET A 9 -4.91 -20.87 20.46
N HIS A 10 -5.93 -20.08 20.11
CA HIS A 10 -6.02 -18.68 20.52
C HIS A 10 -6.28 -18.51 22.03
N ALA A 11 -7.02 -19.44 22.66
CA ALA A 11 -7.26 -19.40 24.10
C ALA A 11 -6.02 -19.81 24.93
N ALA A 12 -5.17 -20.70 24.40
CA ALA A 12 -3.98 -21.19 25.11
C ALA A 12 -2.89 -20.10 25.25
N LEU A 13 -2.73 -19.23 24.25
CA LEU A 13 -1.69 -18.18 24.26
C LEU A 13 -2.01 -17.05 25.25
N ALA A 14 -3.29 -16.73 25.45
CA ALA A 14 -3.74 -15.72 26.41
C ALA A 14 -3.53 -16.13 27.88
N LEU A 15 -3.51 -17.43 28.18
CA LEU A 15 -3.36 -17.96 29.55
C LEU A 15 -1.89 -18.06 30.02
N LEU A 16 -0.92 -18.07 29.09
CA LEU A 16 0.51 -18.18 29.43
C LEU A 16 1.17 -16.84 29.80
N LEU A 17 0.59 -15.70 29.41
CA LEU A 17 1.09 -14.36 29.76
C LEU A 17 0.64 -13.85 31.14
N ALA A 18 -0.26 -14.55 31.82
CA ALA A 18 -0.81 -14.14 33.13
C ALA A 18 -0.09 -14.77 34.35
N ALA A 19 0.95 -15.59 34.14
CA ALA A 19 1.47 -16.50 35.15
C ALA A 19 2.94 -16.29 35.57
N THR A 20 3.42 -15.05 35.69
CA THR A 20 4.74 -14.73 36.30
C THR A 20 4.76 -13.41 37.08
N SER A 21 4.05 -13.33 38.21
CA SER A 21 4.53 -12.57 39.39
C SER A 21 3.78 -12.96 40.66
N THR A 22 4.52 -13.42 41.68
CA THR A 22 3.96 -13.77 42.99
C THR A 22 4.79 -13.20 44.14
N SER A 23 4.30 -12.08 44.69
CA SER A 23 4.28 -11.79 46.15
C SER A 23 5.62 -11.41 46.85
N PRO A 24 5.59 -10.79 48.07
CA PRO A 24 4.44 -10.64 48.97
C PRO A 24 4.09 -9.24 49.50
N VAL A 25 2.91 -9.22 50.14
CA VAL A 25 2.12 -8.14 50.73
C VAL A 25 2.64 -7.67 52.11
N MET A 26 2.35 -6.42 52.48
CA MET A 26 2.05 -6.06 53.88
C MET A 26 0.84 -5.11 53.97
N MET A 27 -0.08 -5.36 54.91
CA MET A 27 -1.34 -4.62 55.12
C MET A 27 -1.19 -3.43 56.09
N ILE A 28 -2.14 -2.46 56.10
CA ILE A 28 -3.06 -2.12 57.24
C ILE A 28 -3.78 -0.73 57.10
N SER A 29 -5.12 -0.76 57.23
CA SER A 29 -6.07 0.22 57.87
C SER A 29 -6.06 1.76 57.62
N ALA A 30 -7.09 2.22 56.89
CA ALA A 30 -8.23 3.12 57.28
C ALA A 30 -8.12 4.48 58.05
N PHE A 31 -9.18 5.30 57.85
CA PHE A 31 -9.71 6.48 58.60
C PHE A 31 -9.18 7.94 58.36
N THR A 32 -9.97 8.69 57.58
CA THR A 32 -10.55 10.05 57.82
C THR A 32 -9.85 11.21 58.59
N VAL A 33 -9.94 12.40 57.96
CA VAL A 33 -10.31 13.75 58.52
C VAL A 33 -9.24 14.71 59.10
N SER A 34 -9.17 15.89 58.44
CA SER A 34 -8.70 17.24 58.89
C SER A 34 -7.23 17.41 59.32
N PRO A 35 -6.66 18.64 59.17
CA PRO A 35 -6.76 19.61 60.28
C PRO A 35 -6.87 21.11 59.88
N ARG A 36 -7.31 21.94 60.85
CA ARG A 36 -6.94 23.36 60.98
C ARG A 36 -5.77 23.47 61.98
N GLY A 37 -4.80 24.39 61.77
CA GLY A 37 -3.80 24.73 62.79
C GLY A 37 -2.67 25.64 62.32
N VAL A 38 -2.60 26.85 62.90
CA VAL A 38 -1.60 27.93 62.69
C VAL A 38 -0.86 28.10 64.03
N PRO A 39 0.48 28.34 64.15
CA PRO A 39 1.04 29.73 64.06
C PRO A 39 2.54 30.01 63.74
N ILE A 40 2.81 31.16 63.06
CA ILE A 40 3.83 32.24 63.32
C ILE A 40 5.35 31.87 63.37
N ALA A 41 6.37 32.59 62.83
CA ALA A 41 6.61 33.91 62.17
C ALA A 41 7.86 33.82 61.24
N GLY A 42 8.47 34.87 60.61
CA GLY A 42 8.14 36.30 60.44
C GLY A 42 9.31 37.15 59.82
N SER A 43 8.99 38.31 59.22
CA SER A 43 9.90 39.43 58.75
C SER A 43 10.81 39.21 57.50
N SER A 44 11.13 40.17 56.60
CA SER A 44 10.57 41.52 56.30
C SER A 44 11.05 42.18 54.97
N SER A 45 10.24 43.11 54.41
CA SER A 45 10.58 44.21 53.44
C SER A 45 10.91 43.86 51.95
N ARG A 46 10.62 44.67 50.90
CA ARG A 46 9.97 46.01 50.74
C ARG A 46 9.28 46.17 49.34
N ARG A 47 8.50 47.25 49.13
CA ARG A 47 7.59 47.60 47.98
C ARG A 47 8.12 48.83 47.17
N PRO A 48 7.44 49.48 46.16
CA PRO A 48 5.99 49.56 45.76
C PRO A 48 5.69 49.50 44.22
N GLY A 49 4.46 49.67 43.66
CA GLY A 49 3.08 49.73 44.19
C GLY A 49 1.99 50.20 43.18
N ALA A 50 0.70 50.01 43.57
CA ALA A 50 -0.54 50.75 43.16
C ALA A 50 -1.10 50.63 41.71
N SER A 51 -2.43 50.68 41.42
CA SER A 51 -3.68 50.58 42.24
C SER A 51 -4.94 50.45 41.36
N THR A 52 -5.99 49.74 41.83
CA THR A 52 -7.36 49.67 41.24
C THR A 52 -8.40 50.52 42.00
N PRO A 53 -9.60 50.73 41.44
CA PRO A 53 -10.85 50.42 42.18
C PRO A 53 -12.02 49.93 41.26
N SER A 54 -13.26 49.72 41.73
CA SER A 54 -13.81 48.65 42.62
C SER A 54 -15.36 48.74 42.69
N ARG A 55 -16.04 47.70 43.24
CA ARG A 55 -17.50 47.59 43.64
C ARG A 55 -18.49 47.05 42.56
N ARG A 56 -19.59 46.33 42.88
CA ARG A 56 -20.09 45.66 44.11
C ARG A 56 -21.10 44.53 43.79
N CYS A 57 -21.55 43.79 44.81
CA CYS A 57 -22.22 42.47 44.73
C CYS A 57 -23.78 42.45 44.74
N HIS A 58 -24.33 41.21 44.67
CA HIS A 58 -25.72 40.70 44.86
C HIS A 58 -26.42 40.29 43.53
N GLY A 59 -27.25 39.25 43.42
CA GLY A 59 -27.69 38.19 44.36
C GLY A 59 -29.04 37.57 43.93
N HIS A 60 -29.23 36.25 44.11
CA HIS A 60 -30.47 35.43 43.90
C HIS A 60 -30.98 35.06 42.48
N ARG A 61 -31.35 33.77 42.34
CA ARG A 61 -32.37 33.15 41.45
C ARG A 61 -33.75 33.16 42.19
N PRO A 62 -34.98 33.02 41.60
CA PRO A 62 -35.33 31.98 40.59
C PRO A 62 -36.52 32.18 39.57
N SER A 63 -36.60 31.26 38.59
CA SER A 63 -37.78 30.60 37.96
C SER A 63 -38.94 31.30 37.18
N ARG A 64 -39.13 30.86 35.91
CA ARG A 64 -40.39 30.72 35.08
C ARG A 64 -41.17 31.99 34.63
N PRO A 65 -42.07 31.94 33.61
CA PRO A 65 -42.14 31.19 32.32
C PRO A 65 -42.42 32.16 31.08
N PRO A 66 -42.75 31.73 29.82
CA PRO A 66 -42.84 32.59 28.60
C PRO A 66 -44.25 33.22 28.40
N PRO A 67 -44.53 34.23 27.52
CA PRO A 67 -44.45 34.20 26.02
C PRO A 67 -44.17 35.62 25.39
N PRO A 68 -44.58 36.04 24.16
CA PRO A 68 -45.06 35.36 22.94
C PRO A 68 -44.31 35.74 21.63
N MET A 69 -44.72 35.18 20.47
CA MET A 69 -44.33 35.68 19.14
C MET A 69 -45.10 36.95 18.73
N MET A 70 -44.41 37.91 18.12
CA MET A 70 -44.82 38.57 16.86
C MET A 70 -43.62 39.32 16.27
N GLY A 71 -43.53 39.39 14.94
CA GLY A 71 -42.35 39.91 14.25
C GLY A 71 -42.40 41.41 13.96
N SER A 72 -41.22 41.97 13.69
CA SER A 72 -41.04 43.23 12.97
C SER A 72 -39.79 43.10 12.11
N THR A 73 -39.90 43.49 10.84
CA THR A 73 -38.76 43.75 9.96
C THR A 73 -37.91 44.86 10.57
N ASP A 74 -36.61 44.63 10.71
CA ASP A 74 -35.64 45.72 10.86
C ASP A 74 -34.42 45.42 9.98
N THR A 75 -34.09 46.40 9.15
CA THR A 75 -32.94 46.37 8.25
C THR A 75 -31.85 47.22 8.86
N THR A 76 -30.78 46.59 9.33
CA THR A 76 -29.58 47.28 9.82
C THR A 76 -28.34 46.69 9.19
N GLU A 77 -27.45 47.58 8.74
CA GLU A 77 -26.19 47.28 8.07
C GLU A 77 -25.25 46.44 8.95
N GLY A 78 -24.43 45.58 8.32
CA GLY A 78 -23.54 44.65 9.01
C GLY A 78 -23.97 43.17 8.94
N GLY A 79 -24.49 42.73 7.79
CA GLY A 79 -24.85 41.34 7.57
C GLY A 79 -23.61 40.45 7.40
N ILE A 80 -23.33 39.60 8.40
CA ILE A 80 -22.51 38.40 8.19
C ILE A 80 -23.32 37.49 7.26
N ILE A 81 -22.79 37.19 6.06
CA ILE A 81 -23.44 36.26 5.14
C ILE A 81 -23.43 34.88 5.80
N ASN A 82 -24.63 34.34 6.04
CA ASN A 82 -24.78 33.03 6.67
C ASN A 82 -24.70 31.92 5.60
N TYR A 83 -23.48 31.47 5.32
CA TYR A 83 -23.21 30.41 4.34
C TYR A 83 -23.78 29.02 4.72
N ASN A 84 -24.30 28.84 5.94
CA ASN A 84 -24.93 27.57 6.38
C ASN A 84 -26.35 27.36 5.80
N ALA A 85 -26.81 28.22 4.88
CA ALA A 85 -28.13 28.17 4.25
C ALA A 85 -28.14 27.53 2.85
N VAL A 86 -27.25 26.56 2.56
CA VAL A 86 -27.37 25.72 1.35
C VAL A 86 -28.45 24.66 1.57
N TYR A 87 -29.71 25.07 1.36
CA TYR A 87 -30.83 24.17 1.15
C TYR A 87 -31.55 24.56 -0.14
N VAL A 88 -31.52 23.67 -1.13
CA VAL A 88 -32.42 23.76 -2.29
C VAL A 88 -33.85 23.90 -1.78
N ALA A 89 -34.58 24.90 -2.26
CA ALA A 89 -35.89 25.24 -1.75
C ALA A 89 -36.87 24.06 -1.89
N LYS A 90 -37.32 23.50 -0.76
CA LYS A 90 -38.24 22.34 -0.70
C LYS A 90 -39.65 22.69 -1.20
N SER A 91 -39.82 22.78 -2.52
CA SER A 91 -41.13 22.98 -3.15
C SER A 91 -41.84 21.64 -3.43
N GLY A 92 -42.73 21.26 -2.52
CA GLY A 92 -43.92 20.44 -2.83
C GLY A 92 -43.72 18.95 -3.11
N GLY A 93 -43.61 18.13 -2.06
CA GLY A 93 -43.81 16.68 -2.12
C GLY A 93 -44.79 16.23 -1.03
N VAL A 94 -45.99 15.77 -1.41
CA VAL A 94 -47.00 15.27 -0.46
C VAL A 94 -46.58 13.87 0.01
N GLY A 95 -46.49 13.69 1.33
CA GLY A 95 -45.90 12.49 1.91
C GLY A 95 -46.68 11.20 1.61
N VAL A 96 -45.95 10.16 1.23
CA VAL A 96 -46.39 8.76 1.24
C VAL A 96 -45.53 8.02 2.25
N ARG A 97 -46.14 7.37 3.25
CA ARG A 97 -45.42 6.47 4.16
C ARG A 97 -45.17 5.15 3.43
N SER A 98 -43.90 4.81 3.17
CA SER A 98 -43.52 3.49 2.63
C SER A 98 -43.43 2.45 3.75
N ALA A 99 -43.69 1.18 3.39
CA ALA A 99 -43.79 0.06 4.34
C ALA A 99 -42.45 -0.68 4.48
N SER A 100 -41.52 -0.11 5.26
CA SER A 100 -40.14 -0.63 5.40
C SER A 100 -39.87 -1.47 6.67
N GLU A 101 -40.89 -1.84 7.45
CA GLU A 101 -40.71 -2.60 8.71
C GLU A 101 -40.42 -4.12 8.54
N MET A 102 -40.43 -4.66 7.31
CA MET A 102 -40.03 -6.05 7.05
C MET A 102 -39.32 -6.22 5.70
N MET A 103 -38.00 -6.02 5.69
CA MET A 103 -36.99 -6.98 5.17
C MET A 103 -35.59 -6.36 5.29
N GLY A 104 -34.60 -7.17 5.68
CA GLY A 104 -33.22 -6.71 5.85
C GLY A 104 -32.51 -6.44 4.52
N VAL A 105 -32.60 -5.21 4.03
CA VAL A 105 -31.74 -4.67 2.97
C VAL A 105 -30.43 -4.19 3.60
N LYS A 106 -29.32 -4.26 2.86
CA LYS A 106 -28.02 -3.73 3.26
C LYS A 106 -27.67 -2.59 2.30
N GLY A 107 -27.47 -1.37 2.80
CA GLY A 107 -26.86 -0.29 2.01
C GLY A 107 -25.40 -0.62 1.66
N GLY A 108 -24.66 0.22 0.94
CA GLY A 108 -24.91 1.48 0.24
C GLY A 108 -23.60 1.84 -0.48
N GLY A 109 -23.56 2.86 -1.33
CA GLY A 109 -22.44 3.26 -2.23
C GLY A 109 -21.02 2.70 -1.98
N ARG A 110 -20.45 2.03 -2.99
CA ARG A 110 -19.10 1.43 -2.93
C ARG A 110 -18.17 1.99 -4.01
N GLY A 111 -17.06 2.61 -3.60
CA GLY A 111 -15.92 2.93 -4.49
C GLY A 111 -14.75 1.95 -4.36
N LEU A 112 -13.68 2.15 -5.12
CA LEU A 112 -12.59 1.16 -5.25
C LEU A 112 -11.92 0.75 -3.94
N GLY A 113 -11.51 -0.51 -3.90
CA GLY A 113 -11.06 -1.16 -2.67
C GLY A 113 -12.20 -1.49 -1.71
N ALA A 114 -13.31 -0.76 -1.66
CA ALA A 114 -14.47 -1.20 -0.87
C ALA A 114 -15.00 -2.55 -1.42
N PRO A 115 -15.69 -3.37 -0.60
CA PRO A 115 -16.30 -4.60 -1.07
C PRO A 115 -17.19 -4.31 -2.30
N PRO A 116 -17.11 -5.11 -3.38
CA PRO A 116 -17.64 -4.70 -4.68
C PRO A 116 -19.15 -4.44 -4.66
N PRO A 117 -19.66 -3.54 -5.52
CA PRO A 117 -21.08 -3.25 -5.63
C PRO A 117 -21.87 -4.49 -6.05
N ARG A 118 -23.15 -4.52 -5.67
CA ARG A 118 -24.10 -5.50 -6.24
C ARG A 118 -24.72 -4.89 -7.49
N ARG A 119 -24.87 -5.69 -8.55
CA ARG A 119 -25.57 -5.26 -9.76
C ARG A 119 -26.94 -4.65 -9.40
N PRO A 120 -27.18 -3.36 -9.67
CA PRO A 120 -28.46 -2.71 -9.38
C PRO A 120 -29.57 -3.24 -10.29
N ALA A 121 -30.83 -2.99 -9.92
CA ALA A 121 -31.98 -3.33 -10.75
C ALA A 121 -32.18 -2.36 -11.93
N GLY A 122 -31.72 -1.11 -11.77
CA GLY A 122 -32.12 0.00 -12.64
C GLY A 122 -33.56 0.43 -12.37
N GLY A 123 -34.08 1.30 -13.21
CA GLY A 123 -35.43 1.87 -13.08
C GLY A 123 -35.43 3.39 -13.14
N LYS A 124 -36.58 3.97 -12.77
CA LYS A 124 -36.82 5.42 -12.81
C LYS A 124 -36.92 5.99 -11.42
N PHE A 125 -36.22 7.09 -11.19
CA PHE A 125 -36.26 7.87 -9.96
C PHE A 125 -36.03 9.35 -10.27
N VAL A 126 -36.26 10.21 -9.28
CA VAL A 126 -36.05 11.66 -9.38
C VAL A 126 -35.03 12.05 -8.32
N THR A 127 -34.02 12.83 -8.71
CA THR A 127 -33.00 13.32 -7.77
C THR A 127 -33.57 14.39 -6.85
N VAL A 128 -32.88 14.70 -5.75
CA VAL A 128 -33.28 15.78 -4.82
C VAL A 128 -33.39 17.13 -5.52
N GLY A 129 -32.52 17.42 -6.49
CA GLY A 129 -32.60 18.61 -7.35
C GLY A 129 -33.60 18.53 -8.52
N GLY A 130 -34.42 17.48 -8.60
CA GLY A 130 -35.53 17.40 -9.57
C GLY A 130 -35.15 16.92 -10.97
N VAL A 131 -34.00 16.27 -11.15
CA VAL A 131 -33.64 15.61 -12.42
C VAL A 131 -34.25 14.21 -12.44
N GLU A 132 -35.02 13.89 -13.48
CA GLU A 132 -35.53 12.53 -13.69
C GLU A 132 -34.42 11.67 -14.30
N ILE A 133 -34.16 10.48 -13.73
CA ILE A 133 -33.17 9.52 -14.24
C ILE A 133 -33.86 8.21 -14.60
N ASP A 134 -33.60 7.72 -15.82
CA ASP A 134 -34.01 6.41 -16.36
C ASP A 134 -32.74 5.55 -16.48
N ALA A 135 -32.48 4.69 -15.48
CA ALA A 135 -31.28 3.87 -15.38
C ALA A 135 -31.50 2.47 -15.96
N SER A 136 -30.77 2.12 -17.01
CA SER A 136 -30.78 0.78 -17.61
C SER A 136 -29.55 -0.01 -17.18
N VAL A 137 -29.74 -1.22 -16.66
CA VAL A 137 -28.65 -2.08 -16.19
C VAL A 137 -28.58 -3.34 -17.05
N ARG A 138 -27.47 -3.48 -17.78
CA ARG A 138 -27.25 -4.60 -18.71
C ARG A 138 -26.18 -5.55 -18.16
N PRO A 139 -26.48 -6.83 -17.91
CA PRO A 139 -25.44 -7.80 -17.58
C PRO A 139 -24.53 -8.06 -18.78
N LEU A 140 -23.23 -8.18 -18.52
CA LEU A 140 -22.23 -8.65 -19.47
C LEU A 140 -21.96 -10.14 -19.20
N ARG A 141 -21.53 -10.90 -20.22
CA ARG A 141 -21.04 -12.26 -19.99
C ARG A 141 -19.69 -12.17 -19.29
N TYR A 142 -19.56 -12.76 -18.12
CA TYR A 142 -18.25 -12.99 -17.54
C TYR A 142 -17.57 -14.11 -18.32
N THR A 143 -16.37 -13.87 -18.84
CA THR A 143 -15.59 -14.89 -19.55
C THR A 143 -14.15 -14.80 -19.06
N HIS A 144 -13.69 -15.85 -18.39
CA HIS A 144 -12.29 -15.96 -18.01
C HIS A 144 -11.56 -16.79 -19.09
N GLY A 145 -10.45 -16.26 -19.60
CA GLY A 145 -9.74 -16.87 -20.72
C GLY A 145 -8.81 -18.00 -20.30
N ILE A 146 -9.28 -19.25 -20.39
CA ILE A 146 -8.45 -20.38 -20.81
C ILE A 146 -9.21 -21.08 -21.94
N VAL A 147 -8.64 -21.03 -23.14
CA VAL A 147 -9.00 -21.93 -24.25
C VAL A 147 -7.83 -22.91 -24.36
N ASN A 148 -8.11 -24.21 -24.47
CA ASN A 148 -7.07 -25.23 -24.62
C ASN A 148 -6.66 -25.32 -26.10
N ASP A 149 -5.35 -25.41 -26.37
CA ASP A 149 -4.72 -25.37 -27.70
C ASP A 149 -4.85 -26.69 -28.52
N ASP A 150 -5.99 -27.39 -28.46
CA ASP A 150 -6.16 -28.71 -29.09
C ASP A 150 -6.86 -28.70 -30.48
N ASP A 151 -7.09 -27.53 -31.11
CA ASP A 151 -7.85 -27.46 -32.37
C ASP A 151 -7.43 -26.29 -33.31
N CYS A 152 -6.20 -26.32 -33.84
CA CYS A 152 -5.74 -25.50 -34.98
C CYS A 152 -4.81 -26.32 -35.89
N GLY A 153 -5.17 -26.44 -37.18
CA GLY A 153 -4.43 -27.21 -38.18
C GLY A 153 -3.32 -26.43 -38.90
N ASP A 154 -2.43 -27.17 -39.56
CA ASP A 154 -1.20 -26.67 -40.18
C ASP A 154 -1.40 -25.59 -41.27
N GLY A 155 -0.54 -24.56 -41.23
CA GLY A 155 -0.05 -23.85 -42.42
C GLY A 155 -0.50 -22.40 -42.62
N ASP A 156 0.35 -21.45 -42.21
CA ASP A 156 0.88 -20.38 -43.09
C ASP A 156 1.96 -19.56 -42.34
N ASP A 157 3.07 -19.24 -43.03
CA ASP A 157 4.24 -18.54 -42.46
C ASP A 157 4.07 -17.01 -42.51
N ASP A 158 3.69 -16.37 -41.39
CA ASP A 158 4.06 -14.99 -40.98
C ASP A 158 3.38 -14.63 -39.63
N CYS A 159 4.05 -14.89 -38.50
CA CYS A 159 3.53 -14.60 -37.16
C CYS A 159 4.65 -14.18 -36.18
N ASP A 160 4.80 -12.87 -35.94
CA ASP A 160 5.63 -12.34 -34.85
C ASP A 160 4.99 -12.65 -33.47
N ALA A 161 5.77 -13.24 -32.56
CA ALA A 161 5.26 -13.80 -31.32
C ALA A 161 5.10 -12.76 -30.19
N TYR A 162 3.90 -12.20 -30.05
CA TYR A 162 3.39 -11.66 -28.77
C TYR A 162 2.01 -12.26 -28.52
N VAL A 163 1.87 -13.13 -27.52
CA VAL A 163 0.62 -13.89 -27.26
C VAL A 163 -0.54 -12.93 -26.93
N PRO A 164 -1.52 -12.75 -27.83
CA PRO A 164 -2.70 -11.94 -27.56
C PRO A 164 -3.86 -12.87 -27.20
N SER A 165 -4.57 -12.62 -26.10
CA SER A 165 -5.92 -13.17 -25.92
C SER A 165 -6.93 -12.43 -26.81
N PHE A 166 -6.70 -12.48 -28.14
CA PHE A 166 -7.57 -11.91 -29.16
C PHE A 166 -8.29 -13.03 -29.92
N PHE A 167 -9.58 -12.80 -30.14
CA PHE A 167 -10.53 -13.46 -31.04
C PHE A 167 -10.05 -14.63 -31.91
N SER A 168 -10.78 -15.74 -31.80
CA SER A 168 -11.08 -16.55 -32.96
C SER A 168 -11.85 -15.72 -34.01
N LYS A 169 -11.27 -15.55 -35.19
CA LYS A 169 -12.06 -15.34 -36.41
C LYS A 169 -12.74 -16.68 -36.73
N GLY A 170 -14.05 -16.76 -36.54
CA GLY A 170 -14.81 -17.98 -36.83
C GLY A 170 -16.31 -17.76 -36.74
N ASP A 171 -16.92 -17.48 -37.90
CA ASP A 171 -18.34 -17.62 -38.25
C ASP A 171 -19.38 -17.58 -37.11
N VAL A 172 -19.88 -16.37 -36.83
CA VAL A 172 -21.29 -16.20 -36.44
C VAL A 172 -21.95 -15.34 -37.51
N ALA A 173 -22.92 -15.92 -38.20
CA ALA A 173 -23.62 -15.28 -39.31
C ALA A 173 -24.26 -13.95 -38.90
N VAL A 174 -24.09 -12.94 -39.75
CA VAL A 174 -25.02 -11.82 -39.84
C VAL A 174 -26.32 -12.38 -40.41
N ASP A 175 -27.40 -12.32 -39.63
CA ASP A 175 -28.75 -12.46 -40.15
C ASP A 175 -29.57 -11.22 -39.75
N ASP A 176 -30.21 -10.61 -40.73
CA ASP A 176 -30.80 -9.27 -40.63
C ASP A 176 -32.22 -9.35 -40.05
N GLY A 177 -32.42 -8.89 -38.81
CA GLY A 177 -33.75 -9.03 -38.20
C GLY A 177 -34.00 -8.41 -36.82
N GLY A 178 -33.67 -7.14 -36.60
CA GLY A 178 -34.29 -6.34 -35.53
C GLY A 178 -33.59 -6.30 -34.16
N GLY A 179 -32.75 -5.29 -33.97
CA GLY A 179 -32.80 -4.45 -32.76
C GLY A 179 -32.37 -5.04 -31.40
N ALA A 180 -31.21 -5.70 -31.29
CA ALA A 180 -30.54 -5.90 -30.00
C ALA A 180 -29.02 -6.08 -30.15
N GLY A 181 -28.24 -4.99 -30.09
CA GLY A 181 -26.78 -5.06 -30.24
C GLY A 181 -26.09 -5.72 -29.04
N THR A 182 -25.61 -6.96 -29.18
CA THR A 182 -24.69 -7.61 -28.24
C THR A 182 -23.28 -7.02 -28.35
N LEU A 183 -22.70 -6.59 -27.22
CA LEU A 183 -21.26 -6.30 -27.17
C LEU A 183 -20.51 -7.65 -27.31
N PRO A 184 -19.57 -7.81 -28.24
CA PRO A 184 -18.90 -9.08 -28.52
C PRO A 184 -17.77 -9.43 -27.52
N TRP A 185 -17.72 -8.76 -26.37
CA TRP A 185 -16.64 -8.83 -25.39
C TRP A 185 -17.18 -9.33 -24.04
N GLY A 186 -16.43 -10.21 -23.38
CA GLY A 186 -16.71 -10.55 -21.98
C GLY A 186 -16.10 -9.56 -20.99
N SER A 187 -16.21 -9.89 -19.70
CA SER A 187 -15.77 -9.07 -18.55
C SER A 187 -14.40 -8.40 -18.72
N ASP A 188 -13.35 -9.17 -18.96
CA ASP A 188 -11.98 -8.65 -19.01
C ASP A 188 -11.77 -7.77 -20.27
N GLY A 189 -12.35 -8.19 -21.40
CA GLY A 189 -12.34 -7.42 -22.65
C GLY A 189 -13.11 -6.10 -22.58
N ALA A 190 -14.10 -5.98 -21.69
CA ALA A 190 -14.87 -4.74 -21.53
C ALA A 190 -14.04 -3.60 -20.89
N ILE A 191 -13.21 -3.92 -19.89
CA ILE A 191 -12.27 -2.94 -19.30
C ILE A 191 -11.10 -2.66 -20.24
N GLU A 192 -10.54 -3.67 -20.89
CA GLU A 192 -9.44 -3.47 -21.86
C GLU A 192 -9.87 -2.59 -23.04
N ARG A 193 -11.09 -2.75 -23.57
CA ARG A 193 -11.65 -1.85 -24.59
C ARG A 193 -11.70 -0.39 -24.11
N LEU A 194 -12.04 -0.14 -22.85
CA LEU A 194 -12.02 1.22 -22.29
C LEU A 194 -10.59 1.75 -22.20
N VAL A 195 -9.62 0.92 -21.77
CA VAL A 195 -8.19 1.26 -21.73
C VAL A 195 -7.68 1.69 -23.12
N ASP A 196 -8.06 1.01 -24.20
CA ASP A 196 -7.66 1.43 -25.57
C ASP A 196 -8.38 2.70 -26.04
N LEU A 197 -9.65 2.88 -25.67
CA LEU A 197 -10.40 4.10 -26.01
C LEU A 197 -9.83 5.34 -25.29
N LEU A 198 -9.30 5.19 -24.08
CA LEU A 198 -8.74 6.29 -23.30
C LEU A 198 -7.49 6.93 -23.92
N ASP A 199 -6.78 6.27 -24.85
CA ASP A 199 -5.70 6.93 -25.60
C ASP A 199 -6.20 8.13 -26.43
N HIS A 200 -7.48 8.15 -26.79
CA HIS A 200 -8.06 9.14 -27.70
C HIS A 200 -9.43 9.71 -27.29
N ARG A 201 -10.08 9.19 -26.23
CA ARG A 201 -11.36 9.65 -25.71
C ARG A 201 -11.23 10.06 -24.24
N LYS A 202 -11.89 11.15 -23.84
CA LYS A 202 -12.00 11.56 -22.44
C LYS A 202 -12.71 10.47 -21.63
N GLY A 203 -12.27 10.23 -20.40
CA GLY A 203 -12.87 9.23 -19.52
C GLY A 203 -11.92 8.74 -18.43
N ALA A 204 -12.29 7.62 -17.80
CA ALA A 204 -11.48 6.98 -16.78
C ALA A 204 -11.67 5.45 -16.74
N VAL A 205 -10.60 4.75 -16.36
CA VAL A 205 -10.65 3.39 -15.80
C VAL A 205 -10.02 3.45 -14.42
N LEU A 206 -10.73 2.89 -13.45
CA LEU A 206 -10.26 2.69 -12.08
C LEU A 206 -10.25 1.17 -11.81
N THR A 207 -9.21 0.68 -11.14
CA THR A 207 -9.04 -0.75 -10.85
C THR A 207 -8.41 -0.98 -9.48
N SER A 208 -8.92 -1.96 -8.74
CA SER A 208 -8.26 -2.52 -7.56
C SER A 208 -7.79 -3.94 -7.90
N SER A 209 -6.48 -4.13 -7.97
CA SER A 209 -5.86 -5.46 -8.18
C SER A 209 -5.36 -6.09 -6.88
N TYR A 210 -5.49 -5.38 -5.76
CA TYR A 210 -5.10 -5.82 -4.43
C TYR A 210 -6.31 -6.31 -3.61
N GLU A 211 -6.08 -7.25 -2.70
CA GLU A 211 -7.09 -7.72 -1.75
C GLU A 211 -6.50 -7.73 -0.35
N PHE A 212 -7.21 -7.12 0.59
CA PHE A 212 -6.88 -7.13 2.01
C PHE A 212 -8.18 -7.30 2.79
N PRO A 213 -8.35 -8.39 3.57
CA PRO A 213 -9.62 -8.73 4.22
C PRO A 213 -10.23 -7.56 5.00
N GLY A 214 -11.46 -7.17 4.64
CA GLY A 214 -12.19 -6.08 5.28
C GLY A 214 -11.79 -4.65 4.87
N ARG A 215 -10.73 -4.46 4.05
CA ARG A 215 -10.25 -3.15 3.61
C ARG A 215 -10.26 -2.96 2.10
N TYR A 216 -9.70 -3.92 1.35
CA TYR A 216 -9.49 -3.86 -0.10
C TYR A 216 -10.07 -5.11 -0.78
N ALA A 217 -10.85 -4.93 -1.85
CA ALA A 217 -11.40 -5.98 -2.68
C ALA A 217 -11.11 -5.74 -4.17
N ARG A 218 -11.07 -6.81 -4.96
CA ARG A 218 -10.69 -6.78 -6.39
C ARG A 218 -11.88 -6.56 -7.32
N TRP A 219 -11.93 -5.38 -7.91
CA TRP A 219 -12.89 -5.02 -8.95
C TRP A 219 -12.42 -3.79 -9.72
N SER A 220 -13.02 -3.56 -10.89
CA SER A 220 -12.72 -2.43 -11.78
C SER A 220 -14.00 -1.76 -12.23
N LEU A 221 -13.91 -0.46 -12.54
CA LEU A 221 -14.97 0.30 -13.19
C LEU A 221 -14.37 1.26 -14.22
N GLY A 222 -15.15 1.65 -15.22
CA GLY A 222 -14.71 2.67 -16.16
C GLY A 222 -15.79 3.18 -17.09
N PHE A 223 -15.47 4.28 -17.77
CA PHE A 223 -16.33 4.98 -18.73
C PHE A 223 -15.47 5.77 -19.72
N VAL A 224 -16.07 6.10 -20.87
CA VAL A 224 -15.56 7.06 -21.85
C VAL A 224 -16.69 7.97 -22.29
N ASP A 225 -16.35 9.10 -22.92
CA ASP A 225 -17.29 10.09 -23.45
C ASP A 225 -18.30 10.66 -22.42
N PRO A 226 -17.83 11.09 -21.22
CA PRO A 226 -18.71 11.66 -20.20
C PRO A 226 -19.45 12.90 -20.71
N PRO A 227 -20.77 13.08 -20.46
CA PRO A 227 -21.52 14.24 -20.91
C PRO A 227 -21.04 15.59 -20.34
N LEU A 228 -20.59 15.65 -19.09
CA LEU A 228 -20.10 16.89 -18.46
C LEU A 228 -18.68 16.74 -17.93
N GLN A 229 -17.93 17.85 -18.00
CA GLN A 229 -16.65 18.07 -17.32
C GLN A 229 -16.77 19.29 -16.41
N VAL A 230 -16.38 19.14 -15.15
CA VAL A 230 -16.17 20.22 -14.19
C VAL A 230 -14.66 20.40 -14.05
N SER A 231 -14.13 21.59 -14.30
CA SER A 231 -12.71 21.86 -14.09
C SER A 231 -12.50 23.20 -13.41
N GLY A 232 -11.47 23.33 -12.57
CA GLY A 232 -11.18 24.56 -11.88
C GLY A 232 -9.69 24.79 -11.65
N THR A 233 -9.34 26.08 -11.54
CA THR A 233 -7.98 26.60 -11.31
C THR A 233 -8.11 27.84 -10.43
N GLY A 234 -7.44 27.85 -9.28
CA GLY A 234 -7.59 28.89 -8.27
C GLY A 234 -9.06 29.11 -7.88
N ASN A 235 -9.58 30.33 -8.06
CA ASN A 235 -10.97 30.68 -7.76
C ASN A 235 -11.93 30.57 -8.97
N LYS A 236 -11.46 30.08 -10.12
CA LYS A 236 -12.25 29.90 -11.33
C LYS A 236 -12.70 28.44 -11.49
N CYS A 237 -13.97 28.22 -11.85
CA CYS A 237 -14.47 26.92 -12.28
C CYS A 237 -15.23 27.04 -13.61
N THR A 238 -15.15 26.01 -14.44
CA THR A 238 -15.90 25.87 -15.70
C THR A 238 -16.62 24.53 -15.71
N ILE A 239 -17.91 24.54 -16.06
CA ILE A 239 -18.71 23.33 -16.27
C ILE A 239 -19.07 23.25 -17.75
N THR A 240 -18.52 22.26 -18.45
CA THR A 240 -18.55 22.14 -19.91
C THR A 240 -19.35 20.92 -20.33
N ALA A 241 -20.27 21.10 -21.28
CA ALA A 241 -20.89 19.97 -21.99
C ALA A 241 -19.96 19.44 -23.09
N LEU A 242 -19.60 18.16 -23.00
CA LEU A 242 -18.68 17.50 -23.93
C LEU A 242 -19.38 16.83 -25.12
N ASN A 243 -20.69 16.62 -25.03
CA ASN A 243 -21.52 16.05 -26.08
C ASN A 243 -22.96 16.62 -26.00
N ALA A 244 -23.84 16.21 -26.92
CA ALA A 244 -25.22 16.68 -26.96
C ALA A 244 -26.04 16.37 -25.69
N ARG A 245 -25.65 15.35 -24.93
CA ARG A 245 -26.31 14.95 -23.68
C ARG A 245 -25.93 15.89 -22.54
N GLY A 246 -24.66 16.32 -22.47
CA GLY A 246 -24.21 17.39 -21.58
C GLY A 246 -25.03 18.68 -21.73
N LYS A 247 -25.37 19.08 -22.97
CA LYS A 247 -26.17 20.29 -23.24
C LYS A 247 -27.57 20.27 -22.60
N VAL A 248 -28.12 19.08 -22.33
CA VAL A 248 -29.39 18.93 -21.60
C VAL A 248 -29.17 19.24 -20.12
N LEU A 249 -28.05 18.78 -19.55
CA LEU A 249 -27.69 18.92 -18.14
C LEU A 249 -27.23 20.32 -17.75
N LEU A 250 -26.75 21.15 -18.70
CA LEU A 250 -26.38 22.55 -18.41
C LEU A 250 -27.56 23.38 -17.89
N GLY A 251 -28.81 23.04 -18.24
CA GLY A 251 -30.01 23.72 -17.72
C GLY A 251 -30.12 23.67 -16.19
N PRO A 252 -30.35 22.48 -15.59
CA PRO A 252 -30.44 22.35 -14.14
C PRO A 252 -29.16 22.76 -13.40
N VAL A 253 -27.98 22.59 -14.02
CA VAL A 253 -26.72 23.09 -13.46
C VAL A 253 -26.72 24.62 -13.37
N MET A 254 -27.12 25.32 -14.43
CA MET A 254 -27.19 26.78 -14.47
C MET A 254 -28.17 27.33 -13.41
N ASP A 255 -29.32 26.67 -13.24
CA ASP A 255 -30.31 27.05 -12.22
C ASP A 255 -29.72 26.98 -10.80
N VAL A 256 -28.95 25.93 -10.49
CA VAL A 256 -28.26 25.78 -9.19
C VAL A 256 -27.11 26.78 -9.04
N MET A 257 -26.30 27.02 -10.09
CA MET A 257 -25.23 28.03 -10.03
C MET A 257 -25.78 29.44 -9.82
N ASN A 258 -26.89 29.81 -10.48
CA ASN A 258 -27.58 31.07 -10.22
C ASN A 258 -28.07 31.18 -8.77
N GLY A 259 -28.60 30.10 -8.19
CA GLY A 259 -28.96 30.07 -6.77
C GLY A 259 -27.77 30.32 -5.83
N LEU A 260 -26.59 29.78 -6.15
CA LEU A 260 -25.36 30.06 -5.40
C LEU A 260 -24.85 31.51 -5.56
N LEU A 261 -25.10 32.15 -6.70
CA LEU A 261 -24.81 33.56 -6.95
C LEU A 261 -25.74 34.47 -6.13
N GLU A 262 -27.04 34.16 -6.10
CA GLU A 262 -28.06 34.93 -5.35
C GLU A 262 -27.77 34.98 -3.83
N ILE A 263 -27.22 33.90 -3.26
CA ILE A 263 -26.84 33.84 -1.84
C ILE A 263 -25.40 34.33 -1.56
N GLY A 264 -24.65 34.75 -2.59
CA GLY A 264 -23.28 35.26 -2.44
C GLY A 264 -22.19 34.21 -2.19
N THR A 265 -22.47 32.93 -2.43
CA THR A 265 -21.46 31.85 -2.43
C THR A 265 -20.60 31.87 -3.68
N LEU A 266 -21.18 32.32 -4.81
CA LEU A 266 -20.44 32.66 -6.03
C LEU A 266 -20.41 34.18 -6.21
N SER A 267 -19.34 34.67 -6.83
CA SER A 267 -19.13 36.08 -7.20
C SER A 267 -19.50 36.38 -8.66
N HIS A 268 -19.51 35.34 -9.51
CA HIS A 268 -19.82 35.43 -10.93
C HIS A 268 -20.39 34.10 -11.43
N VAL A 269 -21.39 34.17 -12.31
CA VAL A 269 -21.91 33.05 -13.11
C VAL A 269 -22.24 33.60 -14.50
N SER A 270 -21.76 32.94 -15.55
CA SER A 270 -22.16 33.22 -16.94
C SER A 270 -22.15 31.95 -17.77
N MET A 271 -22.93 31.91 -18.85
CA MET A 271 -22.90 30.83 -19.82
C MET A 271 -22.52 31.37 -21.20
N GLU A 272 -21.53 30.76 -21.83
CA GLU A 272 -21.10 31.04 -23.21
C GLU A 272 -20.97 29.69 -23.95
N ASP A 273 -21.60 29.60 -25.12
CA ASP A 273 -21.80 28.35 -25.88
C ASP A 273 -22.28 27.16 -25.01
N ASP A 274 -21.39 26.20 -24.76
CA ASP A 274 -21.63 24.96 -24.02
C ASP A 274 -20.89 24.94 -22.66
N VAL A 275 -20.47 26.11 -22.17
CA VAL A 275 -19.66 26.27 -20.96
C VAL A 275 -20.34 27.24 -19.99
N ILE A 276 -20.48 26.82 -18.74
CA ILE A 276 -20.84 27.68 -17.60
C ILE A 276 -19.53 28.08 -16.90
N ASP A 277 -19.21 29.37 -16.91
CA ASP A 277 -18.08 29.97 -16.18
C ASP A 277 -18.58 30.49 -14.83
N VAL A 278 -17.95 30.05 -13.74
CA VAL A 278 -18.28 30.51 -12.39
C VAL A 278 -17.01 30.90 -11.62
N ARG A 279 -17.14 31.85 -10.70
CA ARG A 279 -16.05 32.29 -9.83
C ARG A 279 -16.46 32.32 -8.37
N VAL A 280 -15.66 31.70 -7.52
CA VAL A 280 -15.82 31.82 -6.06
C VAL A 280 -15.13 33.11 -5.58
N PRO A 281 -15.63 33.76 -4.51
CA PRO A 281 -14.94 34.88 -3.89
C PRO A 281 -13.49 34.48 -3.50
N PRO A 282 -12.50 35.37 -3.65
CA PRO A 282 -11.14 35.08 -3.23
C PRO A 282 -11.07 34.94 -1.70
N PRO A 283 -10.17 34.09 -1.14
CA PRO A 283 -10.14 33.80 0.30
C PRO A 283 -10.11 35.02 1.24
N GLY A 284 -9.47 36.13 0.82
CA GLY A 284 -9.39 37.37 1.60
C GLY A 284 -10.65 38.25 1.60
N GLU A 285 -11.66 37.94 0.78
CA GLU A 285 -12.98 38.62 0.76
C GLU A 285 -14.04 37.83 1.53
N VAL A 286 -13.73 36.59 1.93
CA VAL A 286 -14.64 35.76 2.72
C VAL A 286 -14.53 36.15 4.20
N GLY A 287 -15.66 36.12 4.92
CA GLY A 287 -15.72 36.48 6.34
C GLY A 287 -14.96 35.52 7.27
N SER A 288 -14.98 35.82 8.58
CA SER A 288 -14.45 34.91 9.60
C SER A 288 -15.35 33.70 9.83
N PHE A 289 -14.78 32.50 9.85
CA PHE A 289 -15.47 31.24 10.19
C PHE A 289 -14.95 30.64 11.50
N ASN A 290 -15.70 29.71 12.07
CA ASN A 290 -15.15 28.78 13.07
C ASN A 290 -14.28 27.72 12.36
N GLU A 291 -13.27 27.17 13.03
CA GLU A 291 -12.36 26.18 12.42
C GLU A 291 -13.10 24.87 12.06
N GLU A 292 -14.16 24.54 12.80
CA GLU A 292 -15.09 23.44 12.51
C GLU A 292 -15.93 23.67 11.24
N GLU A 293 -16.10 24.92 10.80
CA GLU A 293 -16.86 25.31 9.60
C GLU A 293 -15.93 25.62 8.41
N ARG A 294 -14.61 25.43 8.54
CA ARG A 294 -13.61 25.79 7.51
C ARG A 294 -13.87 25.10 6.15
N SER A 295 -14.37 23.87 6.15
CA SER A 295 -14.76 23.13 4.94
C SER A 295 -16.05 23.64 4.25
N ARG A 296 -16.77 24.56 4.89
CA ARG A 296 -17.95 25.28 4.35
C ARG A 296 -17.57 26.61 3.70
N GLN A 297 -16.32 27.05 3.79
CA GLN A 297 -15.85 28.27 3.12
C GLN A 297 -16.12 28.20 1.60
N PRO A 298 -16.72 29.26 1.00
CA PRO A 298 -16.81 29.44 -0.45
C PRO A 298 -15.50 29.11 -1.18
N SER A 299 -15.57 28.08 -2.04
CA SER A 299 -14.43 27.42 -2.67
C SER A 299 -14.90 26.60 -3.88
N LEU A 300 -13.99 26.03 -4.68
CA LEU A 300 -14.39 25.13 -5.78
C LEU A 300 -15.26 23.96 -5.29
N PHE A 301 -15.11 23.55 -4.02
CA PHE A 301 -15.93 22.51 -3.40
C PHE A 301 -17.38 22.94 -3.14
N SER A 302 -17.68 24.24 -3.08
CA SER A 302 -19.07 24.73 -3.07
C SER A 302 -19.79 24.39 -4.39
N VAL A 303 -19.09 24.46 -5.52
CA VAL A 303 -19.62 24.06 -6.84
C VAL A 303 -19.81 22.53 -6.89
N VAL A 304 -18.81 21.76 -6.47
CA VAL A 304 -18.88 20.29 -6.42
C VAL A 304 -20.03 19.82 -5.54
N ARG A 305 -20.17 20.40 -4.33
CA ARG A 305 -21.25 20.08 -3.38
C ARG A 305 -22.63 20.35 -3.95
N ALA A 306 -22.83 21.50 -4.60
CA ALA A 306 -24.11 21.83 -5.22
C ALA A 306 -24.45 20.91 -6.42
N LEU A 307 -23.46 20.36 -7.13
CA LEU A 307 -23.67 19.30 -8.12
C LEU A 307 -24.03 17.95 -7.48
N VAL A 308 -23.42 17.60 -6.34
CA VAL A 308 -23.81 16.42 -5.55
C VAL A 308 -25.26 16.54 -5.10
N ASP A 309 -25.66 17.69 -4.54
CA ASP A 309 -27.04 17.95 -4.10
C ASP A 309 -28.06 17.90 -5.26
N LEU A 310 -27.70 18.47 -6.42
CA LEU A 310 -28.53 18.47 -7.63
C LEU A 310 -28.89 17.04 -8.09
N PHE A 311 -27.88 16.16 -8.13
CA PHE A 311 -28.04 14.80 -8.61
C PHE A 311 -28.24 13.75 -7.50
N GLN A 312 -28.42 14.18 -6.24
CA GLN A 312 -28.51 13.29 -5.09
C GLN A 312 -29.67 12.28 -5.25
N TYR A 313 -29.40 11.01 -4.95
CA TYR A 313 -30.38 9.92 -5.04
C TYR A 313 -30.29 8.95 -3.85
N ASP A 314 -31.37 8.20 -3.59
CA ASP A 314 -31.35 7.16 -2.56
C ASP A 314 -30.90 5.80 -3.15
N SER A 315 -29.70 5.36 -2.75
CA SER A 315 -29.12 4.08 -3.12
C SER A 315 -29.83 2.88 -2.50
N ASP A 316 -30.56 3.05 -1.39
CA ASP A 316 -31.29 1.96 -0.73
C ASP A 316 -32.58 1.63 -1.49
N GLU A 317 -33.19 2.61 -2.17
CA GLU A 317 -34.32 2.41 -3.07
C GLU A 317 -33.89 2.02 -4.49
N SER A 318 -32.87 2.68 -5.05
CA SER A 318 -32.47 2.54 -6.47
C SER A 318 -31.41 1.46 -6.73
N GLY A 319 -30.73 1.02 -5.66
CA GLY A 319 -29.47 0.29 -5.74
C GLY A 319 -28.27 1.21 -5.99
N ASP A 320 -27.07 0.67 -5.81
CA ASP A 320 -25.81 1.37 -6.11
C ASP A 320 -25.60 1.45 -7.63
N LEU A 321 -25.87 2.63 -8.20
CA LEU A 321 -25.74 2.91 -9.63
C LEU A 321 -24.35 3.37 -10.03
N GLN A 322 -23.41 3.52 -9.09
CA GLN A 322 -22.10 4.14 -9.30
C GLN A 322 -22.19 5.57 -9.88
N LEU A 323 -23.31 6.27 -9.66
CA LEU A 323 -23.54 7.61 -10.18
C LEU A 323 -22.81 8.66 -9.30
N GLY A 324 -21.97 9.47 -9.93
CA GLY A 324 -21.23 10.54 -9.27
C GLY A 324 -20.23 11.26 -10.18
N LEU A 325 -19.33 12.01 -9.54
CA LEU A 325 -18.25 12.76 -10.18
C LEU A 325 -16.91 12.02 -10.05
N PHE A 326 -16.30 11.68 -11.18
CA PHE A 326 -15.06 10.89 -11.28
C PHE A 326 -13.91 11.76 -11.76
N GLY A 327 -12.77 11.77 -11.06
CA GLY A 327 -11.65 12.59 -11.51
C GLY A 327 -10.52 12.76 -10.50
N ALA A 328 -9.79 13.86 -10.69
CA ALA A 328 -8.59 14.20 -9.95
C ALA A 328 -8.71 15.57 -9.26
N PHE A 329 -8.01 15.65 -8.13
CA PHE A 329 -7.92 16.79 -7.22
C PHE A 329 -6.43 17.13 -7.07
N GLY A 330 -6.02 18.30 -7.52
CA GLY A 330 -4.64 18.79 -7.49
C GLY A 330 -4.26 19.37 -6.13
N TYR A 331 -2.96 19.33 -5.83
CA TYR A 331 -2.41 19.76 -4.54
C TYR A 331 -2.80 21.20 -4.17
N ASP A 332 -2.78 22.10 -5.16
CA ASP A 332 -3.01 23.53 -4.99
C ASP A 332 -4.42 23.91 -4.49
N LEU A 333 -5.38 22.96 -4.49
CA LEU A 333 -6.68 23.13 -3.84
C LEU A 333 -6.57 23.50 -2.35
N THR A 334 -5.49 23.11 -1.66
CA THR A 334 -5.26 23.45 -0.24
C THR A 334 -5.16 24.96 -0.02
N PHE A 335 -4.65 25.72 -0.99
CA PHE A 335 -4.45 27.18 -0.90
C PHE A 335 -5.75 28.00 -0.92
N GLN A 336 -6.91 27.35 -1.11
CA GLN A 336 -8.22 27.99 -0.93
C GLN A 336 -8.63 28.08 0.55
N PHE A 337 -8.03 27.26 1.42
CA PHE A 337 -8.40 27.08 2.83
C PHE A 337 -7.25 27.33 3.81
N GLU A 338 -5.99 27.20 3.36
CA GLU A 338 -4.78 27.46 4.16
C GLU A 338 -4.11 28.77 3.69
N PRO A 339 -3.74 29.69 4.60
CA PRO A 339 -3.16 30.99 4.25
C PRO A 339 -1.67 30.88 3.92
N ILE A 340 -1.36 30.35 2.73
CA ILE A 340 0.00 30.12 2.24
C ILE A 340 0.45 31.29 1.34
N ASN A 341 1.68 31.76 1.55
CA ASN A 341 2.33 32.72 0.67
C ASN A 341 2.91 31.96 -0.53
N LEU A 342 2.32 32.15 -1.72
CA LEU A 342 2.75 31.48 -2.94
C LEU A 342 4.10 32.06 -3.41
N ALA A 343 5.07 31.17 -3.62
CA ALA A 343 6.44 31.48 -4.04
C ALA A 343 6.79 30.89 -5.42
N GLN A 344 6.05 29.88 -5.88
CA GLN A 344 6.32 29.15 -7.12
C GLN A 344 5.47 29.67 -8.30
N ASP A 345 6.12 29.80 -9.47
CA ASP A 345 5.44 30.10 -10.73
C ASP A 345 4.60 28.91 -11.20
N ARG A 346 3.33 29.18 -11.54
CA ARG A 346 2.34 28.18 -11.98
C ARG A 346 2.05 28.33 -13.46
N ASP A 347 1.95 27.21 -14.18
CA ASP A 347 1.45 27.17 -15.56
C ASP A 347 0.02 27.74 -15.58
N PRO A 348 -0.31 28.77 -16.38
CA PRO A 348 -1.69 29.27 -16.50
C PRO A 348 -2.69 28.21 -16.98
N ASN A 349 -2.20 27.11 -17.56
CA ASN A 349 -2.96 25.93 -17.98
C ASN A 349 -2.86 24.76 -16.97
N GLN A 350 -2.41 25.03 -15.73
CA GLN A 350 -2.57 24.10 -14.61
C GLN A 350 -4.06 24.00 -14.25
N ARG A 351 -4.52 22.78 -13.98
CA ARG A 351 -5.87 22.49 -13.49
C ARG A 351 -5.74 21.92 -12.08
N ASP A 352 -6.43 22.51 -11.13
CA ASP A 352 -6.41 22.10 -9.72
C ASP A 352 -7.58 21.14 -9.43
N LEU A 353 -8.62 21.15 -10.26
CA LEU A 353 -9.74 20.22 -10.22
C LEU A 353 -10.09 19.79 -11.65
N LEU A 354 -10.32 18.49 -11.85
CA LEU A 354 -11.04 18.01 -13.03
C LEU A 354 -11.86 16.76 -12.68
N LEU A 355 -13.18 16.88 -12.81
CA LEU A 355 -14.16 15.83 -12.55
C LEU A 355 -15.07 15.65 -13.77
N TYR A 356 -15.45 14.40 -14.06
CA TYR A 356 -16.40 14.01 -15.08
C TYR A 356 -17.68 13.46 -14.48
N LEU A 357 -18.83 13.84 -15.03
CA LEU A 357 -20.07 13.10 -14.82
C LEU A 357 -20.19 12.04 -15.92
N ALA A 358 -20.13 10.76 -15.54
CA ALA A 358 -20.30 9.64 -16.46
C ALA A 358 -21.78 9.26 -16.60
N ASP A 359 -22.22 8.86 -17.80
CA ASP A 359 -23.59 8.41 -18.04
C ASP A 359 -23.71 7.02 -18.70
N GLU A 360 -22.57 6.38 -18.99
CA GLU A 360 -22.47 4.95 -19.24
C GLU A 360 -21.23 4.40 -18.52
N ILE A 361 -21.43 3.49 -17.57
CA ILE A 361 -20.40 2.98 -16.67
C ILE A 361 -20.34 1.46 -16.79
N VAL A 362 -19.16 0.91 -17.07
CA VAL A 362 -18.88 -0.53 -17.01
C VAL A 362 -18.34 -0.86 -15.63
N VAL A 363 -18.86 -1.92 -15.01
CA VAL A 363 -18.39 -2.45 -13.72
C VAL A 363 -18.04 -3.93 -13.89
N VAL A 364 -16.88 -4.33 -13.38
CA VAL A 364 -16.38 -5.72 -13.41
C VAL A 364 -15.90 -6.11 -12.02
N ASP A 365 -16.65 -7.00 -11.37
CA ASP A 365 -16.30 -7.66 -10.13
C ASP A 365 -15.64 -9.01 -10.41
N GLN A 366 -14.34 -9.07 -10.17
CA GLN A 366 -13.50 -10.25 -10.39
C GLN A 366 -13.72 -11.32 -9.30
N SER A 367 -14.15 -10.91 -8.10
CA SER A 367 -14.38 -11.81 -6.96
C SER A 367 -15.70 -12.57 -7.04
N ARG A 368 -16.71 -12.00 -7.71
CA ARG A 368 -18.05 -12.59 -7.89
C ARG A 368 -18.32 -13.09 -9.30
N GLU A 369 -17.32 -13.07 -10.19
CA GLU A 369 -17.44 -13.40 -11.61
C GLU A 369 -18.62 -12.66 -12.27
N SER A 370 -18.71 -11.35 -12.03
CA SER A 370 -19.89 -10.56 -12.41
C SER A 370 -19.50 -9.25 -13.09
N ALA A 371 -20.13 -8.95 -14.22
CA ALA A 371 -19.92 -7.72 -14.96
C ALA A 371 -21.24 -7.16 -15.49
N TRP A 372 -21.36 -5.83 -15.54
CA TRP A 372 -22.53 -5.14 -16.08
C TRP A 372 -22.18 -3.73 -16.57
N THR A 373 -23.06 -3.19 -17.41
CA THR A 373 -23.06 -1.78 -17.80
C THR A 373 -24.28 -1.10 -17.18
N VAL A 374 -24.08 0.09 -16.60
CA VAL A 374 -25.15 1.00 -16.18
C VAL A 374 -25.19 2.13 -17.19
N SER A 375 -26.29 2.27 -17.93
CA SER A 375 -26.52 3.34 -18.90
C SER A 375 -27.64 4.24 -18.40
N LEU A 376 -27.39 5.54 -18.29
CA LEU A 376 -28.25 6.53 -17.65
C LEU A 376 -28.83 7.47 -18.72
N ASP A 377 -30.13 7.76 -18.65
CA ASP A 377 -30.78 8.85 -19.38
C ASP A 377 -31.37 9.85 -18.38
N PHE A 378 -31.12 11.14 -18.61
CA PHE A 378 -31.56 12.24 -17.75
C PHE A 378 -32.65 13.06 -18.46
N SER A 379 -33.62 13.56 -17.70
CA SER A 379 -34.63 14.50 -18.18
C SER A 379 -34.83 15.64 -17.18
N TYR A 380 -34.99 16.86 -17.69
CA TYR A 380 -35.26 18.06 -16.89
C TYR A 380 -36.16 19.02 -17.68
N GLY A 381 -37.29 19.41 -17.08
CA GLY A 381 -38.34 20.15 -17.77
C GLY A 381 -38.82 19.41 -19.03
N SER A 382 -38.72 20.04 -20.20
CA SER A 382 -39.09 19.44 -21.49
C SER A 382 -37.91 18.85 -22.27
N LYS A 383 -36.70 18.81 -21.71
CA LYS A 383 -35.50 18.27 -22.36
C LYS A 383 -35.16 16.89 -21.80
N SER A 384 -34.66 16.00 -22.65
CA SER A 384 -34.20 14.66 -22.26
C SER A 384 -32.97 14.27 -23.08
N THR A 385 -32.07 13.49 -22.48
CA THR A 385 -30.95 12.87 -23.21
C THR A 385 -31.37 11.64 -24.02
N LYS A 386 -32.58 11.12 -23.79
CA LYS A 386 -33.06 9.87 -24.40
C LYS A 386 -33.08 9.97 -25.92
N GLY A 387 -32.32 9.08 -26.58
CA GLY A 387 -32.16 9.06 -28.03
C GLY A 387 -31.06 9.98 -28.58
N LEU A 388 -30.35 10.74 -27.74
CA LEU A 388 -29.13 11.46 -28.13
C LEU A 388 -27.91 10.53 -28.02
N SER A 389 -26.97 10.64 -28.98
CA SER A 389 -25.73 9.85 -28.94
C SER A 389 -24.87 10.19 -27.71
N ARG A 390 -24.17 9.17 -27.20
CA ARG A 390 -23.16 9.29 -26.15
C ARG A 390 -21.79 9.72 -26.69
N ASP A 391 -21.55 9.60 -28.00
CA ASP A 391 -20.24 9.86 -28.61
C ASP A 391 -19.70 11.26 -28.25
N GLY A 392 -18.54 11.28 -27.59
CA GLY A 392 -17.74 12.48 -27.32
C GLY A 392 -16.65 12.69 -28.38
N SER A 393 -15.94 13.81 -28.28
CA SER A 393 -14.82 14.15 -29.17
C SER A 393 -13.66 13.14 -29.08
N SER A 394 -13.08 12.78 -30.22
CA SER A 394 -11.84 12.01 -30.31
C SER A 394 -10.65 12.94 -30.56
N SER A 395 -9.59 12.81 -29.77
CA SER A 395 -8.31 13.49 -29.93
C SER A 395 -7.19 12.51 -29.56
N PRO A 396 -6.41 12.00 -30.52
CA PRO A 396 -5.37 11.01 -30.24
C PRO A 396 -4.25 11.59 -29.38
N PHE A 397 -3.69 10.76 -28.51
CA PHE A 397 -2.42 11.03 -27.82
C PHE A 397 -1.34 11.50 -28.80
N LEU A 398 -0.57 12.51 -28.38
CA LEU A 398 0.56 13.05 -29.11
C LEU A 398 1.89 12.56 -28.47
N PRO A 399 2.62 11.61 -29.11
CA PRO A 399 3.95 11.22 -28.65
C PRO A 399 4.93 12.39 -28.65
N PHE A 400 5.95 12.32 -27.79
CA PHE A 400 6.97 13.37 -27.70
C PHE A 400 7.67 13.63 -29.04
N ASP A 401 7.53 14.86 -29.56
CA ASP A 401 8.32 15.37 -30.68
C ASP A 401 9.57 16.10 -30.13
N ALA A 402 10.75 15.74 -30.62
CA ALA A 402 12.02 16.36 -30.22
C ALA A 402 12.28 17.74 -30.89
N ASN A 403 11.40 18.18 -31.79
CA ASN A 403 11.57 19.42 -32.54
C ASN A 403 11.39 20.66 -31.64
N PRO A 404 12.44 21.50 -31.43
CA PRO A 404 12.42 22.56 -30.41
C PRO A 404 11.43 23.70 -30.67
N ARG A 405 10.72 23.70 -31.81
CA ARG A 405 9.63 24.64 -32.10
C ARG A 405 8.31 24.29 -31.41
N ASN A 406 8.15 23.05 -30.95
CA ASN A 406 6.88 22.57 -30.37
C ASN A 406 6.88 22.55 -28.83
N ASN A 407 8.04 22.37 -28.18
CA ASN A 407 8.10 22.09 -26.72
C ASN A 407 8.55 23.28 -25.84
N GLY A 408 8.70 24.48 -26.41
CA GLY A 408 8.82 25.75 -25.65
C GLY A 408 10.07 25.99 -24.80
N GLY A 409 10.91 24.98 -24.53
CA GLY A 409 12.10 25.10 -23.68
C GLY A 409 13.09 23.94 -23.80
N GLU A 410 14.19 24.03 -23.05
CA GLU A 410 15.21 22.97 -22.96
C GLU A 410 14.69 21.81 -22.10
N PHE A 411 14.69 20.59 -22.64
CA PHE A 411 14.18 19.41 -21.93
C PHE A 411 15.12 19.02 -20.78
N SER A 412 14.66 19.16 -19.53
CA SER A 412 15.39 18.67 -18.35
C SER A 412 14.80 17.35 -17.82
N PRO A 413 15.61 16.28 -17.64
CA PRO A 413 15.14 14.99 -17.13
C PRO A 413 14.79 14.99 -15.63
N ARG A 414 15.08 16.08 -14.89
CA ARG A 414 14.62 16.33 -13.53
C ARG A 414 14.56 17.82 -13.21
N ASP A 415 13.74 18.25 -12.25
CA ASP A 415 13.71 19.65 -11.78
C ASP A 415 14.78 19.97 -10.73
N THR A 416 15.15 18.97 -9.93
CA THR A 416 16.09 19.09 -8.82
C THR A 416 17.38 18.34 -9.17
N PRO A 417 18.53 19.02 -9.35
CA PRO A 417 19.81 18.37 -9.61
C PRO A 417 20.22 17.39 -8.50
N ARG A 418 21.03 16.37 -8.84
CA ARG A 418 21.59 15.45 -7.82
C ARG A 418 22.36 16.23 -6.76
N GLY A 419 22.10 15.96 -5.49
CA GLY A 419 22.72 16.67 -4.36
C GLY A 419 22.20 18.09 -4.12
N ASP A 420 21.14 18.53 -4.81
CA ASP A 420 20.34 19.68 -4.36
C ASP A 420 19.25 19.24 -3.35
N PHE A 421 18.70 18.03 -3.49
CA PHE A 421 17.70 17.51 -2.55
C PHE A 421 18.26 17.43 -1.11
N THR A 422 19.51 16.99 -0.97
CA THR A 422 20.22 16.93 0.33
C THR A 422 20.28 18.28 1.05
N LYS A 423 20.44 19.39 0.29
CA LYS A 423 20.46 20.76 0.84
C LYS A 423 19.09 21.18 1.38
N SER A 424 18.01 20.69 0.76
CA SER A 424 16.64 20.90 1.25
C SER A 424 16.36 20.06 2.50
N VAL A 425 16.94 18.86 2.62
CA VAL A 425 16.94 18.08 3.88
C VAL A 425 17.68 18.82 4.99
N ASP A 426 18.88 19.35 4.72
CA ASP A 426 19.61 20.22 5.66
C ASP A 426 18.86 21.54 5.97
N GLY A 427 17.94 21.97 5.09
CA GLY A 427 16.93 22.98 5.35
C GLY A 427 15.94 22.54 6.43
N ALA A 428 15.21 21.46 6.17
CA ALA A 428 14.22 20.93 7.09
C ALA A 428 14.81 20.63 8.49
N LYS A 429 16.03 20.09 8.55
CA LYS A 429 16.74 19.81 9.81
C LYS A 429 17.05 21.06 10.65
N ARG A 430 17.17 22.24 10.04
CA ARG A 430 17.28 23.51 10.78
C ARG A 430 15.94 23.94 11.37
N GLU A 431 14.85 23.76 10.62
CA GLU A 431 13.49 24.07 11.08
C GLU A 431 12.99 23.12 12.18
N PHE A 432 13.29 21.82 12.06
CA PHE A 432 13.06 20.82 13.13
C PHE A 432 13.77 21.23 14.44
N LYS A 433 15.03 21.69 14.34
CA LYS A 433 15.85 22.06 15.49
C LYS A 433 15.32 23.27 16.27
N VAL A 434 14.59 24.17 15.62
CA VAL A 434 13.95 25.33 16.27
C VAL A 434 12.48 25.09 16.63
N GLY A 435 11.91 23.94 16.23
CA GLY A 435 10.53 23.55 16.53
C GLY A 435 9.47 24.14 15.59
N ASN A 436 9.87 24.63 14.41
CA ASN A 436 8.94 25.13 13.38
C ASN A 436 8.24 23.98 12.64
N LEU A 437 8.93 22.84 12.52
CA LEU A 437 8.43 21.60 11.93
C LEU A 437 8.72 20.43 12.88
N PHE A 438 8.02 19.31 12.69
CA PHE A 438 8.29 18.00 13.32
C PHE A 438 8.58 16.94 12.25
N GLU A 439 7.88 17.04 11.12
CA GLU A 439 7.99 16.19 9.94
C GLU A 439 7.70 17.05 8.69
N VAL A 440 8.38 16.80 7.56
CA VAL A 440 8.00 17.41 6.26
C VAL A 440 8.33 16.48 5.10
N VAL A 441 7.44 16.39 4.12
CA VAL A 441 7.62 15.56 2.93
C VAL A 441 8.01 16.45 1.76
N LEU A 442 9.29 16.42 1.40
CA LEU A 442 9.80 17.07 0.19
C LEU A 442 9.86 16.08 -0.98
N SER A 443 9.70 16.61 -2.19
CA SER A 443 9.63 15.85 -3.43
C SER A 443 10.40 16.49 -4.57
N GLN A 444 10.77 15.67 -5.56
CA GLN A 444 11.40 16.10 -6.80
C GLN A 444 10.76 15.41 -8.01
N THR A 445 10.77 16.11 -9.14
CA THR A 445 10.14 15.66 -10.39
C THR A 445 11.18 15.09 -11.35
N PHE A 446 10.96 13.86 -11.80
CA PHE A 446 11.70 13.21 -12.88
C PHE A 446 10.88 13.26 -14.17
N ARG A 447 11.54 13.40 -15.32
CA ARG A 447 10.89 13.52 -16.63
C ARG A 447 11.47 12.54 -17.65
N ARG A 448 10.61 12.06 -18.55
CA ARG A 448 10.95 11.21 -19.70
C ARG A 448 10.12 11.60 -20.94
N PRO A 449 10.68 11.55 -22.14
CA PRO A 449 9.89 11.52 -23.38
C PRO A 449 9.03 10.26 -23.42
N LEU A 450 7.72 10.37 -23.65
CA LEU A 450 6.85 9.22 -23.84
C LEU A 450 6.59 9.00 -25.35
N LYS A 451 7.01 7.82 -25.84
CA LYS A 451 6.81 7.40 -27.24
C LYS A 451 5.65 6.41 -27.43
N ILE A 452 5.33 5.63 -26.39
CA ILE A 452 4.21 4.68 -26.39
C ILE A 452 2.92 5.35 -25.94
N SER A 453 1.78 4.74 -26.26
CA SER A 453 0.49 5.20 -25.77
C SER A 453 0.35 5.08 -24.24
N PRO A 454 -0.39 5.99 -23.58
CA PRO A 454 -0.73 5.89 -22.16
C PRO A 454 -1.39 4.55 -21.77
N SER A 455 -2.20 3.94 -22.64
CA SER A 455 -2.77 2.60 -22.43
C SER A 455 -1.71 1.50 -22.26
N ARG A 456 -0.63 1.51 -23.05
CA ARG A 456 0.50 0.58 -22.91
C ARG A 456 1.25 0.81 -21.61
N LEU A 457 1.44 2.07 -21.21
CA LEU A 457 2.04 2.42 -19.92
C LEU A 457 1.19 1.91 -18.74
N PHE A 458 -0.13 2.09 -18.79
CA PHE A 458 -1.06 1.61 -17.76
C PHE A 458 -0.99 0.08 -17.59
N ARG A 459 -1.02 -0.68 -18.69
CA ARG A 459 -0.91 -2.15 -18.67
C ARG A 459 0.37 -2.63 -18.01
N ARG A 460 1.51 -2.00 -18.34
CA ARG A 460 2.82 -2.29 -17.74
C ARG A 460 2.84 -2.00 -16.24
N LEU A 461 2.35 -0.83 -15.82
CA LEU A 461 2.26 -0.46 -14.40
C LEU A 461 1.36 -1.43 -13.62
N ARG A 462 0.19 -1.79 -14.16
CA ARG A 462 -0.77 -2.73 -13.54
C ARG A 462 -0.18 -4.14 -13.38
N SER A 463 0.60 -4.62 -14.35
CA SER A 463 1.27 -5.93 -14.28
C SER A 463 2.41 -5.92 -13.26
N ASN A 464 3.22 -4.86 -13.25
CA ASN A 464 4.39 -4.76 -12.38
C ASN A 464 4.03 -4.46 -10.91
N ASN A 465 3.11 -3.53 -10.68
CA ASN A 465 2.84 -2.93 -9.38
C ASN A 465 1.34 -3.02 -9.04
N PRO A 466 0.82 -4.20 -8.68
CA PRO A 466 -0.56 -4.35 -8.23
C PRO A 466 -0.83 -3.52 -6.96
N SER A 467 -1.94 -2.79 -6.95
CA SER A 467 -2.26 -1.76 -5.94
C SER A 467 -3.76 -1.71 -5.63
N PRO A 468 -4.17 -1.22 -4.45
CA PRO A 468 -5.58 -0.98 -4.13
C PRO A 468 -6.20 0.14 -4.98
N TYR A 469 -5.41 1.14 -5.40
CA TYR A 469 -5.87 2.28 -6.21
C TYR A 469 -5.09 2.38 -7.53
N GLY A 470 -5.38 1.48 -8.47
CA GLY A 470 -4.94 1.60 -9.86
C GLY A 470 -5.87 2.50 -10.67
N PHE A 471 -5.32 3.35 -11.54
CA PHE A 471 -6.12 4.28 -12.35
C PHE A 471 -5.46 4.70 -13.67
N PHE A 472 -6.31 5.00 -14.64
CA PHE A 472 -5.98 5.63 -15.91
C PHE A 472 -7.07 6.65 -16.27
N PHE A 473 -6.71 7.93 -16.33
CA PHE A 473 -7.58 9.02 -16.77
C PHE A 473 -7.03 9.68 -18.04
N ASN A 474 -7.94 9.98 -18.97
CA ASN A 474 -7.70 10.98 -20.02
C ASN A 474 -8.42 12.26 -19.60
N LEU A 475 -7.64 13.29 -19.24
CA LEU A 475 -8.13 14.59 -18.77
C LEU A 475 -8.39 15.58 -19.93
N GLY A 476 -8.17 15.15 -21.17
CA GLY A 476 -8.11 16.02 -22.35
C GLY A 476 -6.90 16.94 -22.35
N GLU A 477 -6.75 17.72 -23.42
CA GLU A 477 -5.63 18.67 -23.61
C GLU A 477 -4.25 17.97 -23.62
N ASP A 478 -4.21 16.75 -24.18
CA ASP A 478 -3.06 15.82 -24.15
C ASP A 478 -2.50 15.57 -22.73
N GLU A 479 -3.34 15.70 -21.69
CA GLU A 479 -2.99 15.40 -20.30
C GLU A 479 -3.67 14.10 -19.82
N TYR A 480 -2.87 13.21 -19.25
CA TYR A 480 -3.28 11.90 -18.75
C TYR A 480 -2.69 11.64 -17.37
N LEU A 481 -3.40 10.87 -16.55
CA LEU A 481 -2.90 10.36 -15.27
C LEU A 481 -2.94 8.85 -15.27
N VAL A 482 -1.79 8.21 -15.04
CA VAL A 482 -1.63 6.76 -14.99
C VAL A 482 -0.94 6.39 -13.68
N GLY A 483 -1.62 5.66 -12.80
CA GLY A 483 -1.10 5.43 -11.44
C GLY A 483 -1.50 4.09 -10.83
N ALA A 484 -0.72 3.70 -9.82
CA ALA A 484 -0.91 2.51 -9.00
C ALA A 484 -0.63 2.87 -7.54
N SER A 485 -1.54 3.65 -6.95
CA SER A 485 -1.34 4.23 -5.63
C SER A 485 -1.52 3.19 -4.52
N PRO A 486 -0.59 3.13 -3.54
CA PRO A 486 -0.72 2.25 -2.38
C PRO A 486 -1.69 2.81 -1.32
N GLU A 487 -1.97 4.12 -1.31
CA GLU A 487 -2.53 4.81 -0.15
C GLU A 487 -3.95 5.36 -0.40
N MET A 488 -4.88 4.94 0.45
CA MET A 488 -6.23 5.52 0.55
C MET A 488 -6.11 6.93 1.13
N PHE A 489 -6.64 7.94 0.42
CA PHE A 489 -6.73 9.29 0.98
C PHE A 489 -7.89 9.37 1.97
N VAL A 490 -9.13 9.35 1.46
CA VAL A 490 -10.36 9.33 2.26
C VAL A 490 -11.38 8.42 1.59
N ARG A 491 -12.04 7.58 2.40
CA ARG A 491 -13.24 6.82 2.04
C ARG A 491 -14.39 7.18 2.97
N CYS A 492 -15.57 7.43 2.41
CA CYS A 492 -16.82 7.70 3.11
C CYS A 492 -17.90 6.76 2.60
N GLU A 493 -18.57 6.05 3.51
CA GLU A 493 -19.67 5.11 3.19
C GLU A 493 -20.79 5.19 4.25
N LYS A 494 -22.04 4.95 3.82
CA LYS A 494 -23.20 4.90 4.71
C LYS A 494 -23.24 3.55 5.44
N VAL A 495 -23.30 3.57 6.78
CA VAL A 495 -23.28 2.36 7.62
C VAL A 495 -24.50 2.33 8.54
N ASP A 496 -25.36 1.31 8.37
CA ASP A 496 -26.58 1.15 9.18
C ASP A 496 -26.30 0.61 10.59
N ASN A 497 -25.37 -0.33 10.71
CA ASN A 497 -25.04 -1.01 11.96
C ASN A 497 -23.83 -0.35 12.64
N ASN A 498 -24.06 0.70 13.43
CA ASN A 498 -23.04 1.34 14.25
C ASN A 498 -23.61 1.83 15.61
N GLU A 499 -22.73 2.27 16.51
CA GLU A 499 -23.07 2.68 17.88
C GLU A 499 -23.63 4.12 17.99
N TYR A 500 -23.64 4.90 16.91
CA TYR A 500 -23.91 6.35 16.92
C TYR A 500 -25.28 6.69 16.32
N ARG A 501 -25.52 6.42 15.02
CA ARG A 501 -26.83 6.58 14.37
C ARG A 501 -26.99 5.67 13.14
N PRO A 502 -28.18 5.11 12.86
CA PRO A 502 -28.44 4.40 11.60
C PRO A 502 -28.17 5.30 10.40
N GLY A 503 -27.52 4.77 9.37
CA GLY A 503 -27.13 5.52 8.18
C GLY A 503 -26.06 6.60 8.43
N ALA A 504 -25.26 6.49 9.50
CA ALA A 504 -24.11 7.36 9.69
C ALA A 504 -23.08 7.17 8.56
N ILE A 505 -22.45 8.26 8.13
CA ILE A 505 -21.33 8.19 7.19
C ILE A 505 -20.06 7.84 7.99
N ARG A 506 -19.51 6.66 7.72
CA ARG A 506 -18.22 6.20 8.26
C ARG A 506 -17.10 6.75 7.39
N VAL A 507 -16.13 7.43 8.00
CA VAL A 507 -14.92 7.95 7.36
C VAL A 507 -13.75 7.05 7.71
N GLU A 508 -13.06 6.55 6.69
CA GLU A 508 -11.85 5.75 6.82
C GLU A 508 -10.68 6.39 6.09
N THR A 509 -9.49 6.21 6.65
CA THR A 509 -8.20 6.50 6.02
C THR A 509 -7.19 5.41 6.43
N CYS A 510 -6.11 5.28 5.67
CA CYS A 510 -5.06 4.31 5.94
C CYS A 510 -3.67 4.94 5.76
N PRO A 511 -3.18 5.77 6.72
CA PRO A 511 -1.85 6.36 6.61
C PRO A 511 -0.78 5.27 6.55
N ILE A 512 0.18 5.45 5.63
CA ILE A 512 1.26 4.52 5.35
C ILE A 512 2.60 5.20 5.62
N SER A 513 3.46 4.52 6.38
CA SER A 513 4.86 4.91 6.56
C SER A 513 5.66 3.65 6.92
N GLY A 514 6.96 3.66 6.64
CA GLY A 514 7.80 2.47 6.70
C GLY A 514 7.63 1.57 5.47
N THR A 515 8.71 1.41 4.71
CA THR A 515 8.76 0.59 3.49
C THR A 515 10.03 -0.25 3.45
N VAL A 516 9.90 -1.55 3.19
CA VAL A 516 11.04 -2.40 2.82
C VAL A 516 10.72 -3.21 1.56
N ALA A 517 11.73 -3.56 0.77
CA ALA A 517 11.53 -4.46 -0.37
C ALA A 517 11.26 -5.91 0.08
N ARG A 518 10.57 -6.70 -0.74
CA ARG A 518 10.39 -8.15 -0.55
C ARG A 518 11.73 -8.89 -0.64
N GLY A 519 11.92 -9.89 0.21
CA GLY A 519 13.06 -10.80 0.17
C GLY A 519 12.96 -11.81 -0.99
N ILE A 520 14.06 -12.52 -1.25
CA ILE A 520 14.09 -13.59 -2.27
C ILE A 520 13.30 -14.83 -1.83
N ASP A 521 13.09 -14.99 -0.52
CA ASP A 521 12.32 -16.08 0.08
C ASP A 521 11.58 -15.63 1.36
N ALA A 522 10.81 -16.55 1.94
CA ALA A 522 10.00 -16.30 3.12
C ALA A 522 10.80 -16.00 4.42
N LEU A 523 12.07 -16.40 4.49
CA LEU A 523 12.93 -16.16 5.65
C LEU A 523 13.52 -14.75 5.58
N GLU A 524 13.95 -14.34 4.40
CA GLU A 524 14.38 -12.97 4.18
C GLU A 524 13.20 -12.00 4.32
N ASP A 525 12.01 -12.32 3.79
CA ASP A 525 10.78 -11.55 4.07
C ASP A 525 10.54 -11.41 5.58
N ALA A 526 10.61 -12.50 6.36
CA ALA A 526 10.42 -12.44 7.80
C ALA A 526 11.50 -11.58 8.51
N ALA A 527 12.76 -11.64 8.06
CA ALA A 527 13.83 -10.79 8.58
C ALA A 527 13.62 -9.31 8.25
N ARG A 528 13.17 -8.99 7.03
CA ARG A 528 12.86 -7.62 6.58
C ARG A 528 11.64 -7.05 7.29
N VAL A 529 10.56 -7.84 7.47
CA VAL A 529 9.40 -7.48 8.32
C VAL A 529 9.85 -7.18 9.75
N LYS A 530 10.72 -8.03 10.34
CA LYS A 530 11.25 -7.79 11.69
C LYS A 530 12.06 -6.49 11.75
N SER A 531 12.89 -6.18 10.75
CA SER A 531 13.65 -4.93 10.71
C SER A 531 12.75 -3.70 10.60
N LEU A 532 11.68 -3.76 9.79
CA LEU A 532 10.68 -2.70 9.65
C LEU A 532 9.91 -2.44 10.96
N ILE A 533 9.42 -3.51 11.61
CA ILE A 533 8.68 -3.39 12.89
C ILE A 533 9.59 -2.89 14.02
N MET A 534 10.89 -3.21 14.01
CA MET A 534 11.83 -2.77 15.05
C MET A 534 12.50 -1.42 14.76
N ASN A 535 12.22 -0.77 13.62
CA ASN A 535 12.77 0.55 13.32
C ASN A 535 11.97 1.66 14.02
N LEU A 536 12.64 2.39 14.92
CA LEU A 536 12.07 3.48 15.70
C LEU A 536 11.79 4.76 14.88
N LYS A 537 12.48 4.97 13.74
CA LYS A 537 12.19 6.08 12.81
C LYS A 537 10.78 5.90 12.24
N GLU A 538 10.55 4.79 11.54
CA GLU A 538 9.25 4.47 10.90
C GLU A 538 8.11 4.37 11.93
N GLU A 539 8.39 3.88 13.14
CA GLU A 539 7.39 3.88 14.22
C GLU A 539 6.95 5.29 14.62
N SER A 540 7.91 6.22 14.72
CA SER A 540 7.66 7.62 15.11
C SER A 540 6.93 8.39 14.00
N GLU A 541 7.38 8.22 12.75
CA GLU A 541 6.75 8.80 11.55
C GLU A 541 5.28 8.38 11.43
N LEU A 542 5.01 7.07 11.44
CA LEU A 542 3.63 6.57 11.36
C LEU A 542 2.79 6.97 12.59
N THR A 543 3.41 7.18 13.76
CA THR A 543 2.68 7.72 14.93
C THR A 543 2.20 9.15 14.67
N MET A 544 3.05 10.01 14.12
CA MET A 544 2.70 11.41 13.84
C MET A 544 1.65 11.53 12.73
N CYS A 545 1.79 10.75 11.65
CA CYS A 545 0.76 10.63 10.62
C CYS A 545 -0.61 10.25 11.21
N THR A 546 -0.66 9.21 12.05
CA THR A 546 -1.91 8.74 12.68
C THR A 546 -2.49 9.74 13.68
N ASP A 547 -1.68 10.46 14.46
CA ASP A 547 -2.22 11.45 15.40
C ASP A 547 -2.79 12.70 14.71
N VAL A 548 -2.20 13.15 13.59
CA VAL A 548 -2.79 14.24 12.78
C VAL A 548 -4.06 13.76 12.08
N ASP A 549 -4.08 12.54 11.53
CA ASP A 549 -5.28 11.96 10.94
C ASP A 549 -6.45 11.86 11.95
N ARG A 550 -6.15 11.45 13.19
CA ARG A 550 -7.13 11.45 14.29
C ARG A 550 -7.60 12.86 14.66
N ASN A 551 -6.71 13.85 14.64
CA ASN A 551 -7.05 15.27 14.84
C ASN A 551 -8.02 15.75 13.74
N ASP A 552 -7.73 15.45 12.48
CA ASP A 552 -8.52 15.90 11.33
C ASP A 552 -9.94 15.30 11.39
N LYS A 553 -10.08 14.00 11.70
CA LYS A 553 -11.39 13.38 11.97
C LYS A 553 -12.11 13.97 13.18
N SER A 554 -11.39 14.30 14.26
CA SER A 554 -12.00 14.77 15.51
C SER A 554 -12.76 16.10 15.35
N ARG A 555 -12.42 16.89 14.33
CA ARG A 555 -13.13 18.14 13.98
C ARG A 555 -14.58 17.89 13.55
N ILE A 556 -14.85 16.81 12.80
CA ILE A 556 -16.11 16.56 12.07
C ILE A 556 -16.86 15.29 12.50
N CYS A 557 -16.21 14.39 13.23
CA CYS A 557 -16.80 13.13 13.67
C CYS A 557 -17.56 13.26 15.01
N GLU A 558 -18.42 12.29 15.29
CA GLU A 558 -19.13 12.11 16.56
C GLU A 558 -18.10 11.92 17.69
N PRO A 559 -18.24 12.61 18.84
CA PRO A 559 -17.29 12.51 19.95
C PRO A 559 -17.09 11.07 20.43
N GLY A 560 -15.83 10.62 20.50
CA GLY A 560 -15.47 9.25 20.86
C GLY A 560 -15.58 8.21 19.73
N SER A 561 -16.02 8.62 18.53
CA SER A 561 -16.12 7.70 17.38
C SER A 561 -14.80 7.46 16.65
N VAL A 562 -13.82 8.36 16.80
CA VAL A 562 -12.50 8.25 16.15
C VAL A 562 -11.67 7.15 16.83
N LYS A 563 -11.46 6.04 16.13
CA LYS A 563 -10.79 4.83 16.64
C LYS A 563 -9.69 4.38 15.68
N VAL A 564 -8.51 4.05 16.23
CA VAL A 564 -7.45 3.33 15.49
C VAL A 564 -7.77 1.84 15.59
N ILE A 565 -8.23 1.25 14.49
CA ILE A 565 -8.67 -0.15 14.42
C ILE A 565 -7.58 -1.09 13.87
N GLY A 566 -6.53 -0.53 13.25
CA GLY A 566 -5.27 -1.21 12.95
C GLY A 566 -4.08 -0.31 13.26
N ARG A 567 -3.05 -0.85 13.92
CA ARG A 567 -1.78 -0.15 14.24
C ARG A 567 -0.60 -1.00 13.75
N ARG A 568 0.29 -0.41 12.95
CA ARG A 568 1.49 -1.03 12.34
C ARG A 568 1.20 -2.38 11.69
N GLN A 569 0.06 -2.49 11.00
CA GLN A 569 -0.30 -3.71 10.28
C GLN A 569 0.63 -3.89 9.09
N ILE A 570 1.11 -5.12 8.88
CA ILE A 570 1.98 -5.45 7.77
C ILE A 570 1.12 -5.76 6.53
N GLU A 571 1.24 -4.90 5.52
CA GLU A 571 0.70 -5.16 4.19
C GLU A 571 1.83 -5.60 3.25
N MET A 572 1.72 -6.80 2.71
CA MET A 572 2.67 -7.35 1.74
C MET A 572 2.17 -7.13 0.32
N TYR A 573 3.00 -6.51 -0.51
CA TYR A 573 2.80 -6.27 -1.93
C TYR A 573 3.76 -7.15 -2.75
N SER A 574 3.68 -7.09 -4.09
CA SER A 574 4.53 -7.91 -4.98
C SER A 574 6.03 -7.64 -4.79
N ARG A 575 6.41 -6.36 -4.63
CA ARG A 575 7.80 -5.91 -4.48
C ARG A 575 8.12 -5.26 -3.14
N LEU A 576 7.11 -4.80 -2.39
CA LEU A 576 7.28 -4.01 -1.17
C LEU A 576 6.50 -4.61 0.02
N ILE A 577 6.88 -4.20 1.22
CA ILE A 577 6.18 -4.43 2.48
C ILE A 577 6.01 -3.07 3.15
N HIS A 578 4.79 -2.76 3.58
CA HIS A 578 4.44 -1.50 4.23
C HIS A 578 3.91 -1.73 5.65
N THR A 579 4.19 -0.79 6.55
CA THR A 579 3.42 -0.65 7.80
C THR A 579 2.28 0.34 7.61
N VAL A 580 1.07 -0.09 7.96
CA VAL A 580 -0.17 0.66 7.72
C VAL A 580 -0.97 0.76 9.00
N ASP A 581 -1.45 1.97 9.29
CA ASP A 581 -2.48 2.20 10.32
C ASP A 581 -3.85 2.32 9.65
N HIS A 582 -4.92 2.03 10.38
CA HIS A 582 -6.29 2.15 9.87
C HIS A 582 -7.13 2.86 10.93
N VAL A 583 -7.61 4.04 10.56
CA VAL A 583 -8.37 4.92 11.45
C VAL A 583 -9.76 5.09 10.87
N GLU A 584 -10.78 4.88 11.70
CA GLU A 584 -12.17 5.17 11.37
C GLU A 584 -12.77 6.23 12.30
N GLY A 585 -13.81 6.91 11.81
CA GLY A 585 -14.70 7.76 12.59
C GLY A 585 -16.07 7.84 11.92
N TYR A 586 -17.06 8.42 12.58
CA TYR A 586 -18.41 8.57 12.02
C TYR A 586 -18.76 10.06 12.00
N LEU A 587 -19.05 10.65 10.84
CA LEU A 587 -19.36 12.09 10.70
C LEU A 587 -20.54 12.49 11.58
N ARG A 588 -20.56 13.71 12.14
CA ARG A 588 -21.78 14.28 12.76
C ARG A 588 -22.84 14.60 11.68
N PRO A 589 -24.14 14.75 12.03
CA PRO A 589 -25.21 14.90 11.03
C PRO A 589 -25.12 16.15 10.14
N GLU A 590 -24.40 17.18 10.59
CA GLU A 590 -24.20 18.45 9.90
C GLU A 590 -23.04 18.46 8.88
N PHE A 591 -22.29 17.36 8.75
CA PHE A 591 -21.17 17.23 7.79
C PHE A 591 -21.44 16.18 6.71
N ASP A 592 -20.86 16.43 5.54
CA ASP A 592 -20.89 15.54 4.38
C ASP A 592 -19.50 14.98 4.04
N ALA A 593 -19.44 14.09 3.04
CA ALA A 593 -18.19 13.44 2.63
C ALA A 593 -17.14 14.44 2.07
N LEU A 594 -17.55 15.62 1.58
CA LEU A 594 -16.61 16.65 1.14
C LEU A 594 -16.01 17.40 2.32
N ASP A 595 -16.71 17.51 3.46
CA ASP A 595 -16.11 17.99 4.70
C ASP A 595 -15.04 17.00 5.20
N ALA A 596 -15.30 15.69 5.08
CA ALA A 596 -14.30 14.67 5.35
C ALA A 596 -13.06 14.80 4.45
N PHE A 597 -13.26 14.94 3.15
CA PHE A 597 -12.17 15.18 2.19
C PHE A 597 -11.35 16.42 2.58
N LEU A 598 -12.02 17.57 2.79
CA LEU A 598 -11.38 18.86 3.05
C LEU A 598 -10.65 18.95 4.39
N CYS A 599 -11.15 18.32 5.45
CA CYS A 599 -10.45 18.31 6.73
C CYS A 599 -9.13 17.52 6.67
N HIS A 600 -9.04 16.48 5.83
CA HIS A 600 -7.81 15.72 5.64
C HIS A 600 -6.88 16.35 4.59
N THR A 601 -7.32 17.33 3.79
CA THR A 601 -6.53 18.01 2.75
C THR A 601 -5.29 18.71 3.35
N TRP A 602 -4.05 18.35 3.02
CA TRP A 602 -3.60 17.05 2.50
C TRP A 602 -3.00 16.18 3.62
N ALA A 603 -2.84 14.89 3.35
CA ALA A 603 -2.32 13.94 4.33
C ALA A 603 -0.88 14.28 4.73
N VAL A 604 -0.50 13.93 5.97
CA VAL A 604 0.85 14.18 6.50
C VAL A 604 1.91 13.42 5.70
N THR A 605 1.58 12.20 5.25
CA THR A 605 2.36 11.33 4.34
C THR A 605 2.77 11.98 3.01
N VAL A 606 2.17 13.14 2.68
CA VAL A 606 2.54 13.97 1.52
C VAL A 606 2.76 15.44 1.87
N THR A 607 2.70 15.85 3.13
CA THR A 607 2.89 17.25 3.55
C THR A 607 3.87 17.37 4.71
N GLY A 608 3.46 16.98 5.91
CA GLY A 608 4.22 17.07 7.15
C GLY A 608 3.39 17.60 8.30
N ALA A 609 4.07 17.86 9.42
CA ALA A 609 3.47 18.35 10.66
C ALA A 609 4.36 19.43 11.31
N PRO A 610 3.80 20.55 11.81
CA PRO A 610 2.40 20.99 11.69
C PRO A 610 2.00 21.31 10.24
N LYS A 611 0.79 20.90 9.82
CA LYS A 611 0.37 20.86 8.41
C LYS A 611 0.58 22.19 7.65
N THR A 612 0.05 23.32 8.13
CA THR A 612 0.19 24.63 7.47
C THR A 612 1.65 25.08 7.34
N TRP A 613 2.49 24.82 8.35
CA TRP A 613 3.91 25.16 8.33
C TRP A 613 4.69 24.26 7.35
N ALA A 614 4.36 22.97 7.30
CA ALA A 614 4.91 22.03 6.35
C ALA A 614 4.54 22.40 4.90
N ILE A 615 3.29 22.80 4.65
CA ILE A 615 2.84 23.26 3.32
C ILE A 615 3.56 24.56 2.90
N GLN A 616 3.73 25.55 3.80
CA GLN A 616 4.52 26.75 3.48
C GLN A 616 5.99 26.38 3.19
N PHE A 617 6.59 25.49 3.98
CA PHE A 617 7.97 25.04 3.75
C PHE A 617 8.12 24.30 2.40
N VAL A 618 7.12 23.50 2.00
CA VAL A 618 7.04 22.85 0.68
C VAL A 618 6.97 23.91 -0.44
N GLU A 619 6.09 24.91 -0.32
CA GLU A 619 5.98 26.02 -1.29
C GLU A 619 7.29 26.81 -1.40
N ASP A 620 7.99 27.04 -0.29
CA ASP A 620 9.25 27.82 -0.25
C ASP A 620 10.49 27.05 -0.78
N ASN A 621 10.51 25.71 -0.71
CA ASN A 621 11.73 24.90 -0.94
C ASN A 621 11.66 23.94 -2.13
N GLU A 622 10.47 23.62 -2.68
CA GLU A 622 10.37 22.80 -3.89
C GLU A 622 10.59 23.60 -5.18
N ARG A 623 11.15 22.94 -6.21
CA ARG A 623 11.56 23.59 -7.47
C ARG A 623 10.41 23.89 -8.44
N SER A 624 9.24 23.27 -8.27
CA SER A 624 8.12 23.35 -9.20
C SER A 624 6.79 22.96 -8.53
N PRO A 625 5.64 23.53 -8.96
CA PRO A 625 4.34 23.18 -8.38
C PRO A 625 4.02 21.70 -8.50
N ARG A 626 3.34 21.14 -7.50
CA ARG A 626 3.03 19.71 -7.44
C ARG A 626 1.99 19.26 -8.46
N CYS A 627 1.18 20.19 -8.99
CA CYS A 627 0.06 19.91 -9.87
C CYS A 627 -0.83 18.82 -9.24
N TRP A 628 -0.86 17.62 -9.83
CA TRP A 628 -1.63 16.49 -9.32
C TRP A 628 -0.98 15.75 -8.15
N TYR A 629 0.35 15.78 -7.97
CA TYR A 629 1.07 14.95 -6.97
C TYR A 629 0.75 15.33 -5.52
N GLY A 630 0.46 14.33 -4.68
CA GLY A 630 0.07 14.54 -3.28
C GLY A 630 -1.34 15.12 -3.11
N GLY A 631 -2.08 15.31 -4.21
CA GLY A 631 -3.53 15.45 -4.20
C GLY A 631 -4.23 14.09 -4.16
N ALA A 632 -5.39 13.98 -4.79
CA ALA A 632 -6.20 12.76 -4.76
C ALA A 632 -6.88 12.44 -6.11
N VAL A 633 -7.32 11.19 -6.26
CA VAL A 633 -8.04 10.70 -7.44
C VAL A 633 -9.11 9.69 -7.02
N GLY A 634 -10.27 9.70 -7.67
CA GLY A 634 -11.35 8.75 -7.38
C GLY A 634 -12.74 9.24 -7.76
N LEU A 635 -13.71 8.99 -6.86
CA LEU A 635 -15.14 9.22 -7.05
C LEU A 635 -15.74 9.99 -5.85
N VAL A 636 -16.58 10.99 -6.15
CA VAL A 636 -17.56 11.59 -5.24
C VAL A 636 -18.95 11.12 -5.68
N GLY A 637 -19.58 10.25 -4.89
CA GLY A 637 -20.87 9.65 -5.20
C GLY A 637 -22.06 10.55 -4.87
N PHE A 638 -23.12 10.48 -5.67
CA PHE A 638 -24.37 11.23 -5.42
C PHE A 638 -25.31 10.54 -4.42
N ASP A 639 -24.90 9.40 -3.86
CA ASP A 639 -25.53 8.77 -2.69
C ASP A 639 -24.87 9.21 -1.35
N GLY A 640 -23.93 10.16 -1.41
CA GLY A 640 -23.16 10.64 -0.27
C GLY A 640 -21.90 9.81 0.04
N SER A 641 -21.58 8.80 -0.77
CA SER A 641 -20.29 8.10 -0.69
C SER A 641 -19.15 8.94 -1.28
N LEU A 642 -17.92 8.66 -0.85
CA LEU A 642 -16.70 9.19 -1.44
C LEU A 642 -15.62 8.13 -1.36
N ASN A 643 -14.80 7.98 -2.39
CA ASN A 643 -13.67 7.06 -2.32
C ASN A 643 -12.52 7.56 -3.19
N THR A 644 -11.40 7.84 -2.54
CA THR A 644 -10.24 8.48 -3.15
C THR A 644 -8.94 7.86 -2.66
N GLY A 645 -7.99 7.67 -3.57
CA GLY A 645 -6.59 7.38 -3.28
C GLY A 645 -5.74 8.63 -3.43
N LEU A 646 -4.62 8.72 -2.72
CA LEU A 646 -3.63 9.78 -2.97
C LEU A 646 -2.99 9.57 -4.35
N THR A 647 -2.61 10.64 -5.04
CA THR A 647 -1.88 10.62 -6.32
C THR A 647 -0.39 10.35 -6.12
N LEU A 648 -0.10 9.24 -5.45
CA LEU A 648 1.24 8.67 -5.26
C LEU A 648 1.49 7.59 -6.31
N ARG A 649 2.77 7.30 -6.57
CA ARG A 649 3.21 6.32 -7.58
C ARG A 649 2.47 6.50 -8.93
N THR A 650 2.44 7.76 -9.38
CA THR A 650 1.64 8.24 -10.51
C THR A 650 2.55 8.85 -11.57
N VAL A 651 2.29 8.52 -12.83
CA VAL A 651 2.82 9.19 -14.01
C VAL A 651 1.78 10.17 -14.52
N ARG A 652 2.15 11.46 -14.57
CA ARG A 652 1.41 12.46 -15.34
C ARG A 652 2.01 12.51 -16.74
N VAL A 653 1.21 12.34 -17.77
CA VAL A 653 1.63 12.59 -19.15
C VAL A 653 1.02 13.91 -19.58
N LYS A 654 1.81 14.86 -20.09
CA LYS A 654 1.32 16.12 -20.69
C LYS A 654 2.19 16.47 -21.90
N ASN A 655 1.59 16.73 -23.07
CA ASN A 655 2.31 17.08 -24.30
C ASN A 655 3.43 16.07 -24.65
N GLY A 656 3.10 14.77 -24.62
CA GLY A 656 4.06 13.68 -24.81
C GLY A 656 5.15 13.52 -23.71
N VAL A 657 5.23 14.37 -22.70
CA VAL A 657 6.21 14.25 -21.60
C VAL A 657 5.59 13.48 -20.42
N ALA A 658 6.24 12.40 -19.99
CA ALA A 658 5.92 11.69 -18.77
C ALA A 658 6.68 12.30 -17.58
N GLU A 659 5.95 12.82 -16.60
CA GLU A 659 6.44 13.33 -15.32
C GLU A 659 6.13 12.33 -14.20
N VAL A 660 7.15 11.98 -13.41
CA VAL A 660 7.07 11.14 -12.21
C VAL A 660 7.59 11.95 -11.04
N ARG A 661 6.75 12.25 -10.06
CA ARG A 661 7.17 12.95 -8.84
C ARG A 661 7.23 11.99 -7.67
N ALA A 662 8.32 12.04 -6.91
CA ALA A 662 8.54 11.20 -5.74
C ALA A 662 9.12 12.03 -4.59
N GLY A 663 8.76 11.66 -3.36
CA GLY A 663 9.15 12.37 -2.15
C GLY A 663 9.50 11.44 -1.00
N ALA A 664 10.23 11.99 -0.04
CA ALA A 664 10.72 11.31 1.15
C ALA A 664 10.26 12.06 2.39
N THR A 665 9.93 11.30 3.44
CA THR A 665 9.50 11.86 4.71
C THR A 665 10.72 12.25 5.52
N LEU A 666 10.87 13.55 5.77
CA LEU A 666 12.03 14.09 6.47
C LEU A 666 11.71 14.24 7.96
N LEU A 667 12.63 13.76 8.78
CA LEU A 667 12.66 13.90 10.24
C LEU A 667 14.00 14.52 10.66
N TYR A 668 14.10 14.91 11.94
CA TYR A 668 15.37 15.42 12.49
C TYR A 668 16.54 14.43 12.33
N ASP A 669 16.26 13.13 12.48
CA ASP A 669 17.25 12.06 12.36
C ASP A 669 17.44 11.52 10.92
N SER A 670 16.77 12.10 9.92
CA SER A 670 16.94 11.71 8.50
C SER A 670 18.36 11.94 8.01
N ASP A 671 18.88 11.01 7.20
CA ASP A 671 20.17 11.13 6.52
C ASP A 671 20.00 11.71 5.10
N PRO A 672 20.57 12.87 4.77
CA PRO A 672 20.29 13.54 3.50
C PRO A 672 20.54 12.70 2.24
N GLU A 673 21.60 11.89 2.21
CA GLU A 673 21.94 11.05 1.05
C GLU A 673 20.96 9.87 0.91
N ALA A 674 20.59 9.25 2.04
CA ALA A 674 19.59 8.19 2.06
C ALA A 674 18.21 8.67 1.61
N GLU A 675 17.75 9.85 2.04
CA GLU A 675 16.45 10.39 1.64
C GLU A 675 16.42 10.75 0.13
N GLU A 676 17.51 11.29 -0.43
CA GLU A 676 17.60 11.51 -1.89
C GLU A 676 17.52 10.17 -2.64
N LEU A 677 18.28 9.15 -2.20
CA LEU A 677 18.24 7.81 -2.80
C LEU A 677 16.85 7.16 -2.68
N GLU A 678 16.14 7.39 -1.57
CA GLU A 678 14.78 6.88 -1.40
C GLU A 678 13.80 7.48 -2.41
N THR A 679 13.91 8.78 -2.72
CA THR A 679 13.06 9.38 -3.77
C THR A 679 13.35 8.78 -5.16
N GLU A 680 14.61 8.49 -5.48
CA GLU A 680 14.98 7.84 -6.74
C GLU A 680 14.47 6.40 -6.81
N LEU A 681 14.58 5.64 -5.72
CA LEU A 681 14.04 4.27 -5.60
C LEU A 681 12.50 4.25 -5.66
N LYS A 682 11.83 5.22 -5.02
CA LYS A 682 10.37 5.38 -5.11
C LYS A 682 9.94 5.66 -6.55
N ALA A 683 10.70 6.45 -7.31
CA ALA A 683 10.42 6.79 -8.71
C ALA A 683 10.77 5.68 -9.70
N SER A 684 11.79 4.86 -9.44
CA SER A 684 12.35 3.91 -10.42
C SER A 684 11.28 3.00 -11.02
N ALA A 685 10.40 2.41 -10.20
CA ALA A 685 9.38 1.48 -10.67
C ALA A 685 8.36 2.06 -11.69
N MET A 686 8.26 3.39 -11.82
CA MET A 686 7.50 4.05 -12.91
C MET A 686 8.40 4.45 -14.07
N LEU A 687 9.62 4.93 -13.78
CA LEU A 687 10.62 5.23 -14.80
C LEU A 687 10.94 3.97 -15.63
N ASP A 688 11.12 2.81 -14.99
CA ASP A 688 11.36 1.52 -15.64
C ASP A 688 10.18 1.12 -16.55
N ALA A 689 8.93 1.40 -16.17
CA ALA A 689 7.75 1.13 -16.99
C ALA A 689 7.65 2.05 -18.23
N ILE A 690 8.20 3.26 -18.14
CA ILE A 690 8.36 4.21 -19.26
C ILE A 690 9.56 3.82 -20.13
N ASP A 691 10.74 3.63 -19.53
CA ASP A 691 12.01 3.44 -20.22
C ASP A 691 12.08 2.05 -20.92
N SER A 692 11.41 1.02 -20.40
CA SER A 692 11.19 -0.27 -21.10
C SER A 692 10.37 -0.14 -22.39
N ALA A 693 9.96 1.08 -22.79
CA ALA A 693 9.34 1.38 -24.08
C ALA A 693 10.34 1.69 -25.19
N ILE A 694 11.63 1.79 -24.86
CA ILE A 694 12.69 2.19 -25.78
C ILE A 694 13.36 0.97 -26.42
N ASP A 695 13.41 -0.18 -25.72
CA ASP A 695 14.19 -1.36 -26.13
C ASP A 695 13.36 -2.52 -26.72
N SER A 696 12.03 -2.41 -26.82
CA SER A 696 11.15 -3.52 -27.25
C SER A 696 10.75 -3.49 -28.74
N ASP A 697 11.70 -3.14 -29.61
CA ASP A 697 11.66 -3.41 -31.07
C ASP A 697 12.80 -4.36 -31.52
N GLU A 698 13.67 -4.80 -30.59
CA GLU A 698 14.49 -6.01 -30.80
C GLU A 698 13.80 -7.21 -30.15
N GLU A 699 13.84 -8.35 -30.84
CA GLU A 699 13.21 -9.60 -30.42
C GLU A 699 13.58 -9.93 -28.97
N VAL A 700 12.58 -10.06 -28.10
CA VAL A 700 12.77 -10.68 -26.78
C VAL A 700 12.90 -12.20 -27.02
N GLY A 701 14.07 -12.58 -27.53
CA GLY A 701 14.51 -13.97 -27.60
C GLY A 701 14.37 -14.56 -26.21
N ASP A 702 13.72 -15.73 -26.16
CA ASP A 702 13.24 -16.36 -24.94
C ASP A 702 14.40 -16.79 -24.02
N ASN A 703 14.92 -15.82 -23.27
CA ASN A 703 15.90 -16.01 -22.21
C ASN A 703 15.22 -16.56 -20.94
N ALA A 704 14.40 -17.59 -21.12
CA ALA A 704 14.46 -18.74 -20.24
C ALA A 704 15.94 -19.10 -20.08
N MET A 705 16.54 -18.70 -18.96
CA MET A 705 17.92 -19.04 -18.65
C MET A 705 18.03 -20.55 -18.59
N SER A 706 18.42 -21.14 -19.72
CA SER A 706 19.00 -22.47 -19.79
C SER A 706 20.13 -22.46 -18.77
N ALA A 707 19.86 -23.08 -17.62
CA ALA A 707 20.84 -23.31 -16.59
C ALA A 707 21.82 -24.36 -17.15
N ALA A 708 22.73 -23.89 -18.01
CA ALA A 708 23.86 -24.64 -18.49
C ALA A 708 24.52 -25.26 -17.26
N ALA A 709 24.50 -26.60 -17.19
CA ALA A 709 24.78 -27.31 -15.96
C ALA A 709 26.18 -26.96 -15.45
N VAL A 710 26.23 -26.08 -14.45
CA VAL A 710 27.47 -25.71 -13.79
C VAL A 710 27.93 -26.93 -13.02
N VAL A 711 28.93 -27.63 -13.58
CA VAL A 711 29.49 -28.88 -13.05
C VAL A 711 29.71 -28.75 -11.54
N GLY A 712 28.89 -29.48 -10.79
CA GLY A 712 28.85 -29.36 -9.34
C GLY A 712 30.10 -30.02 -8.73
N PRO A 713 30.61 -29.54 -7.57
CA PRO A 713 31.78 -30.16 -6.94
C PRO A 713 31.55 -31.59 -6.42
N GLY A 714 30.30 -32.05 -6.43
CA GLY A 714 29.89 -33.43 -6.18
C GLY A 714 29.62 -34.26 -7.44
N GLU A 715 29.65 -33.68 -8.65
CA GLU A 715 29.38 -34.43 -9.88
C GLU A 715 30.37 -35.59 -10.07
N GLY A 716 29.84 -36.76 -10.41
CA GLY A 716 30.61 -38.01 -10.49
C GLY A 716 30.99 -38.64 -9.14
N LYS A 717 30.74 -37.98 -7.99
CA LYS A 717 31.08 -38.50 -6.65
C LYS A 717 29.94 -39.28 -6.01
N ARG A 718 30.28 -40.39 -5.37
CA ARG A 718 29.41 -41.27 -4.57
C ARG A 718 29.59 -40.97 -3.09
N ILE A 719 28.53 -40.46 -2.45
CA ILE A 719 28.54 -40.07 -1.04
C ILE A 719 27.64 -41.01 -0.25
N VAL A 720 28.16 -41.60 0.82
CA VAL A 720 27.35 -42.38 1.76
C VAL A 720 27.04 -41.51 2.98
N LEU A 721 25.76 -41.27 3.23
CA LEU A 721 25.26 -40.53 4.38
C LEU A 721 24.75 -41.52 5.42
N VAL A 722 25.43 -41.64 6.56
CA VAL A 722 25.02 -42.52 7.67
C VAL A 722 24.05 -41.77 8.56
N ASP A 723 22.81 -42.24 8.60
CA ASP A 723 21.68 -41.76 9.42
C ASP A 723 21.77 -42.30 10.84
N HIS A 724 21.99 -41.42 11.82
CA HIS A 724 22.00 -41.71 13.27
C HIS A 724 20.66 -41.37 13.94
N GLU A 725 19.56 -41.60 13.21
CA GLU A 725 18.17 -41.48 13.68
C GLU A 725 17.64 -40.05 13.83
N ASP A 726 18.22 -39.09 13.10
CA ASP A 726 17.72 -37.72 13.01
C ASP A 726 17.11 -37.41 11.63
N SER A 727 15.86 -36.98 11.62
CA SER A 727 15.15 -36.50 10.43
C SER A 727 15.89 -35.41 9.63
N PHE A 728 16.76 -34.60 10.26
CA PHE A 728 17.62 -33.63 9.57
C PHE A 728 18.51 -34.27 8.48
N VAL A 729 18.78 -35.58 8.56
CA VAL A 729 19.52 -36.33 7.55
C VAL A 729 18.95 -36.18 6.13
N HIS A 730 17.63 -36.01 5.99
CA HIS A 730 16.99 -35.85 4.69
C HIS A 730 17.26 -34.48 4.07
N THR A 731 17.31 -33.41 4.88
CA THR A 731 17.65 -32.06 4.43
C THR A 731 19.14 -31.98 4.07
N LEU A 732 20.02 -32.53 4.91
CA LEU A 732 21.45 -32.65 4.64
C LEU A 732 21.72 -33.46 3.36
N GLY A 733 21.02 -34.58 3.19
CA GLY A 733 21.07 -35.39 1.97
C GLY A 733 20.49 -34.70 0.73
N ASN A 734 19.52 -33.78 0.88
CA ASN A 734 19.04 -32.94 -0.21
C ASN A 734 20.12 -31.94 -0.64
N TYR A 735 20.75 -31.23 0.31
CA TYR A 735 21.82 -30.28 0.01
C TYR A 735 23.01 -30.95 -0.70
N LEU A 736 23.41 -32.15 -0.25
CA LEU A 736 24.46 -32.93 -0.91
C LEU A 736 24.08 -33.31 -2.36
N ARG A 737 22.82 -33.65 -2.64
CA ARG A 737 22.36 -33.95 -4.02
C ARG A 737 22.38 -32.69 -4.92
N GLN A 738 22.08 -31.51 -4.37
CA GLN A 738 22.19 -30.24 -5.11
C GLN A 738 23.63 -29.91 -5.54
N THR A 739 24.65 -30.57 -4.99
CA THR A 739 26.05 -30.44 -5.46
C THR A 739 26.39 -31.33 -6.67
N GLY A 740 25.43 -32.11 -7.18
CA GLY A 740 25.62 -33.08 -8.27
C GLY A 740 25.99 -34.50 -7.81
N ALA A 741 26.05 -34.75 -6.50
CA ALA A 741 26.52 -36.03 -5.95
C ALA A 741 25.47 -37.15 -5.92
N GLU A 742 25.91 -38.39 -6.15
CA GLU A 742 25.09 -39.59 -5.91
C GLU A 742 25.08 -39.91 -4.40
N VAL A 743 24.02 -39.51 -3.70
CA VAL A 743 23.90 -39.65 -2.24
C VAL A 743 23.08 -40.88 -1.85
N ILE A 744 23.74 -41.88 -1.26
CA ILE A 744 23.13 -43.08 -0.66
C ILE A 744 22.98 -42.86 0.84
N THR A 745 21.76 -42.91 1.37
CA THR A 745 21.51 -42.80 2.82
C THR A 745 21.36 -44.19 3.45
N LEU A 746 22.11 -44.47 4.52
CA LEU A 746 22.12 -45.76 5.23
C LEU A 746 21.86 -45.55 6.73
N ARG A 747 20.94 -46.31 7.34
CA ARG A 747 20.74 -46.31 8.80
C ARG A 747 21.98 -46.87 9.51
N SER A 748 22.40 -46.22 10.59
CA SER A 748 23.56 -46.56 11.42
C SER A 748 23.56 -48.00 11.94
N GLY A 749 24.73 -48.48 12.33
CA GLY A 749 24.93 -49.83 12.90
C GLY A 749 25.46 -50.87 11.91
N PRO A 750 25.40 -52.18 12.25
CA PRO A 750 26.13 -53.22 11.52
C PRO A 750 25.77 -53.38 10.03
N SER A 751 24.58 -52.93 9.61
CA SER A 751 24.19 -52.97 8.20
C SER A 751 24.92 -51.91 7.37
N ALA A 752 25.04 -50.68 7.86
CA ALA A 752 25.83 -49.63 7.20
C ALA A 752 27.30 -50.05 7.05
N LEU A 753 27.91 -50.59 8.10
CA LEU A 753 29.31 -51.06 8.07
C LEU A 753 29.53 -52.14 6.99
N ARG A 754 28.63 -53.14 6.91
CA ARG A 754 28.70 -54.18 5.86
C ARG A 754 28.49 -53.60 4.46
N THR A 755 27.58 -52.65 4.29
CA THR A 755 27.32 -52.02 2.98
C THR A 755 28.49 -51.15 2.54
N ILE A 756 29.12 -50.38 3.44
CA ILE A 756 30.31 -49.57 3.15
C ILE A 756 31.49 -50.48 2.78
N GLN A 757 31.77 -51.54 3.56
CA GLN A 757 32.85 -52.48 3.22
C GLN A 757 32.55 -53.18 1.89
N LYS A 758 31.32 -53.63 1.64
CA LYS A 758 30.93 -54.22 0.35
C LYS A 758 31.12 -53.25 -0.82
N LEU A 759 30.80 -51.97 -0.67
CA LEU A 759 31.05 -50.97 -1.71
C LEU A 759 32.55 -50.85 -2.02
N VAL A 760 33.43 -50.93 -1.01
CA VAL A 760 34.88 -50.98 -1.22
C VAL A 760 35.30 -52.27 -1.94
N ASP A 761 34.81 -53.42 -1.47
CA ASP A 761 35.14 -54.74 -2.01
C ASP A 761 34.68 -54.92 -3.47
N ASP A 762 33.52 -54.35 -3.83
CA ASP A 762 32.93 -54.32 -5.18
C ASP A 762 33.62 -53.27 -6.11
N GLY A 763 34.67 -52.58 -5.65
CA GLY A 763 35.39 -51.54 -6.41
C GLY A 763 34.62 -50.22 -6.57
N LYS A 764 33.55 -50.01 -5.79
CA LYS A 764 32.66 -48.83 -5.78
C LYS A 764 32.82 -48.02 -4.49
N LYS A 765 34.07 -47.90 -4.02
CA LYS A 765 34.45 -47.16 -2.80
C LYS A 765 33.80 -45.75 -2.80
N PRO A 766 33.14 -45.32 -1.70
CA PRO A 766 32.62 -43.96 -1.58
C PRO A 766 33.73 -42.91 -1.62
N ASP A 767 33.47 -41.78 -2.26
CA ASP A 767 34.37 -40.61 -2.29
C ASP A 767 34.40 -39.88 -0.95
N MET A 768 33.32 -39.95 -0.17
CA MET A 768 33.23 -39.45 1.21
C MET A 768 32.10 -40.17 1.95
N VAL A 769 32.25 -40.32 3.26
CA VAL A 769 31.15 -40.67 4.17
C VAL A 769 30.80 -39.48 5.05
N VAL A 770 29.50 -39.15 5.07
CA VAL A 770 28.94 -38.11 5.93
C VAL A 770 28.27 -38.78 7.13
N LEU A 771 28.64 -38.35 8.33
CA LEU A 771 28.07 -38.79 9.60
C LEU A 771 27.03 -37.75 10.03
N SER A 772 25.76 -38.12 9.92
CA SER A 772 24.63 -37.22 10.23
C SER A 772 24.54 -36.87 11.73
N PRO A 773 23.72 -35.85 12.08
CA PRO A 773 23.24 -35.66 13.44
C PRO A 773 22.48 -36.89 13.98
N GLY A 774 22.31 -36.93 15.30
CA GLY A 774 21.58 -37.97 16.01
C GLY A 774 21.35 -37.58 17.47
N PRO A 775 20.41 -38.25 18.17
CA PRO A 775 20.22 -38.08 19.61
C PRO A 775 21.32 -38.79 20.41
N GLY A 776 21.25 -38.75 21.75
CA GLY A 776 22.11 -39.57 22.61
C GLY A 776 23.60 -39.19 22.55
N ASN A 777 24.47 -40.20 22.66
CA ASN A 777 25.93 -40.09 22.68
C ASN A 777 26.52 -40.89 21.51
N PRO A 778 27.76 -40.60 21.04
CA PRO A 778 28.34 -41.31 19.90
C PRO A 778 28.54 -42.81 20.12
N THR A 779 28.68 -43.23 21.39
CA THR A 779 28.75 -44.64 21.80
C THR A 779 27.48 -45.43 21.45
N ASP A 780 26.31 -44.78 21.48
CA ASP A 780 25.01 -45.42 21.28
C ASP A 780 24.84 -45.93 19.84
N PHE A 781 25.61 -45.37 18.90
CA PHE A 781 25.64 -45.74 17.48
C PHE A 781 26.93 -46.41 17.03
N GLU A 782 27.81 -46.74 17.99
CA GLU A 782 29.12 -47.34 17.72
C GLU A 782 30.00 -46.52 16.74
N LEU A 783 29.87 -45.19 16.74
CA LEU A 783 30.48 -44.27 15.74
C LEU A 783 31.99 -44.49 15.52
N SER A 784 32.71 -44.85 16.59
CA SER A 784 34.12 -45.22 16.57
C SER A 784 34.44 -46.41 15.63
N LYS A 785 33.53 -47.38 15.48
CA LYS A 785 33.67 -48.49 14.51
C LYS A 785 33.47 -48.03 13.07
N THR A 786 32.58 -47.06 12.85
CA THR A 786 32.40 -46.43 11.53
C THR A 786 33.68 -45.69 11.14
N LEU A 787 34.22 -44.84 12.02
CA LEU A 787 35.45 -44.08 11.76
C LEU A 787 36.66 -45.00 11.49
N SER A 788 36.84 -46.05 12.30
CA SER A 788 37.87 -47.09 12.07
C SER A 788 37.74 -47.77 10.70
N LEU A 789 36.50 -48.00 10.23
CA LEU A 789 36.24 -48.58 8.90
C LEU A 789 36.61 -47.61 7.77
N LEU A 790 36.34 -46.31 7.95
CA LEU A 790 36.72 -45.27 7.00
C LEU A 790 38.25 -45.14 6.91
N GLU A 791 38.95 -45.12 8.05
CA GLU A 791 40.42 -45.03 8.10
C GLU A 791 41.08 -46.24 7.42
N LYS A 792 40.64 -47.45 7.78
CA LYS A 792 41.15 -48.70 7.18
C LYS A 792 41.05 -48.73 5.65
N ASN A 793 39.99 -48.14 5.09
CA ASN A 793 39.73 -48.14 3.65
C ASN A 793 40.13 -46.81 2.96
N LEU A 794 40.77 -45.88 3.69
CA LEU A 794 41.14 -44.53 3.23
C LEU A 794 39.96 -43.76 2.63
N ILE A 795 38.83 -43.68 3.34
CA ILE A 795 37.63 -42.94 2.92
C ILE A 795 37.54 -41.62 3.70
N PRO A 796 37.37 -40.45 3.05
CA PRO A 796 37.17 -39.17 3.72
C PRO A 796 35.92 -39.13 4.59
N GLY A 797 35.96 -38.36 5.68
CA GLY A 797 34.89 -38.28 6.67
C GLY A 797 34.42 -36.85 6.92
N PHE A 798 33.12 -36.59 6.85
CA PHE A 798 32.53 -35.32 7.27
C PHE A 798 31.47 -35.53 8.37
N GLY A 799 31.63 -34.87 9.53
CA GLY A 799 30.71 -35.00 10.66
C GLY A 799 29.79 -33.79 10.86
N VAL A 800 28.51 -34.02 11.18
CA VAL A 800 27.57 -32.97 11.58
C VAL A 800 26.97 -33.30 12.95
N CYS A 801 27.01 -32.36 13.88
CA CYS A 801 26.53 -32.48 15.26
C CYS A 801 27.07 -33.71 15.99
N LEU A 802 26.28 -34.79 16.10
CA LEU A 802 26.73 -36.09 16.65
C LEU A 802 27.94 -36.65 15.88
N GLY A 803 28.05 -36.39 14.58
CA GLY A 803 29.22 -36.74 13.78
C GLY A 803 30.51 -36.02 14.23
N LEU A 804 30.43 -34.76 14.68
CA LEU A 804 31.58 -34.08 15.30
C LEU A 804 31.93 -34.73 16.64
N GLN A 805 30.92 -34.98 17.47
CA GLN A 805 31.08 -35.56 18.80
C GLN A 805 31.76 -36.93 18.73
N GLY A 806 31.33 -37.78 17.78
CA GLY A 806 31.97 -39.08 17.52
C GLY A 806 33.40 -38.98 17.02
N MET A 807 33.75 -37.97 16.20
CA MET A 807 35.15 -37.73 15.82
C MET A 807 36.01 -37.29 17.01
N VAL A 808 35.50 -36.42 17.89
CA VAL A 808 36.21 -36.00 19.11
C VAL A 808 36.51 -37.21 20.01
N GLU A 809 35.50 -38.05 20.30
CA GLU A 809 35.71 -39.26 21.11
C GLU A 809 36.66 -40.27 20.44
N HIS A 810 36.52 -40.48 19.12
CA HIS A 810 37.33 -41.48 18.41
C HIS A 810 38.82 -41.18 18.45
N PHE A 811 39.20 -39.91 18.30
CA PHE A 811 40.60 -39.48 18.39
C PHE A 811 41.09 -39.24 19.83
N GLY A 812 40.30 -39.61 20.85
CA GLY A 812 40.70 -39.60 22.26
C GLY A 812 40.43 -38.29 23.01
N GLY A 813 39.50 -37.47 22.53
CA GLY A 813 39.00 -36.29 23.25
C GLY A 813 37.82 -36.58 24.17
N GLU A 814 37.43 -35.58 24.97
CA GLU A 814 36.31 -35.68 25.92
C GLU A 814 35.14 -34.76 25.51
N LEU A 815 33.91 -35.25 25.70
CA LEU A 815 32.68 -34.48 25.55
C LEU A 815 32.18 -33.94 26.90
N GLY A 816 31.57 -32.76 26.86
CA GLY A 816 30.93 -32.12 28.01
C GLY A 816 29.47 -31.77 27.71
N VAL A 817 28.67 -31.63 28.76
CA VAL A 817 27.29 -31.12 28.66
C VAL A 817 27.31 -29.59 28.80
N LEU A 818 26.62 -28.88 27.92
CA LEU A 818 26.44 -27.43 28.02
C LEU A 818 25.66 -27.09 29.30
N GLY A 819 26.07 -26.03 30.01
CA GLY A 819 25.32 -25.50 31.16
C GLY A 819 23.91 -25.00 30.82
N TYR A 820 23.65 -24.74 29.53
CA TYR A 820 22.33 -24.43 28.99
C TYR A 820 22.15 -25.10 27.61
N PRO A 821 21.08 -25.89 27.39
CA PRO A 821 20.91 -26.64 26.14
C PRO A 821 20.55 -25.74 24.95
N MET A 822 21.20 -25.98 23.83
CA MET A 822 21.05 -25.19 22.60
C MET A 822 20.32 -26.01 21.55
N HIS A 823 18.99 -26.04 21.65
CA HIS A 823 18.08 -26.75 20.74
C HIS A 823 17.26 -25.76 19.92
N GLY A 824 17.47 -25.70 18.60
CA GLY A 824 16.75 -24.79 17.71
C GLY A 824 17.08 -23.31 17.94
N LYS A 825 18.35 -23.00 18.23
CA LYS A 825 18.80 -21.63 18.55
C LYS A 825 19.93 -21.20 17.61
N PRO A 826 19.92 -19.97 17.08
CA PRO A 826 21.07 -19.42 16.38
C PRO A 826 22.20 -19.13 17.36
N SER A 827 23.43 -19.07 16.86
CA SER A 827 24.57 -18.47 17.56
C SER A 827 25.57 -17.96 16.53
N SER A 828 26.16 -16.79 16.80
CA SER A 828 27.33 -16.32 16.07
C SER A 828 28.53 -17.23 16.36
N ILE A 829 29.24 -17.63 15.32
CA ILE A 829 30.53 -18.33 15.41
C ILE A 829 31.62 -17.50 14.74
N THR A 830 32.84 -17.62 15.25
CA THR A 830 34.05 -17.02 14.68
C THR A 830 35.02 -18.12 14.27
N LEU A 831 35.59 -17.98 13.07
CA LEU A 831 36.62 -18.88 12.54
C LEU A 831 37.94 -18.67 13.27
N THR A 832 38.69 -19.75 13.50
CA THR A 832 40.08 -19.66 13.95
C THR A 832 41.01 -19.44 12.75
N GLU A 833 42.29 -19.14 12.98
CA GLU A 833 43.31 -19.07 11.92
C GLU A 833 43.34 -20.34 11.03
N SER A 834 43.13 -21.53 11.63
CA SER A 834 43.00 -22.80 10.90
C SER A 834 41.69 -22.89 10.09
N GLY A 835 40.61 -22.27 10.58
CA GLY A 835 39.34 -22.12 9.87
C GLY A 835 39.39 -21.15 8.69
N GLN A 836 40.17 -20.07 8.79
CA GLN A 836 40.33 -19.05 7.75
C GLN A 836 41.20 -19.48 6.55
N HIS A 837 41.91 -20.61 6.66
CA HIS A 837 42.82 -21.07 5.62
C HIS A 837 42.08 -21.40 4.29
N GLY A 838 42.65 -21.01 3.14
CA GLY A 838 41.98 -21.07 1.83
C GLY A 838 41.57 -22.46 1.31
N GLY A 839 41.98 -23.54 1.99
CA GLY A 839 41.56 -24.93 1.77
C GLY A 839 40.80 -25.55 2.96
N SER A 840 40.12 -24.73 3.78
CA SER A 840 39.22 -25.19 4.84
C SER A 840 37.80 -25.39 4.29
N ILE A 841 36.93 -26.07 5.07
CA ILE A 841 35.50 -26.16 4.74
C ILE A 841 34.78 -24.79 4.75
N PHE A 842 35.39 -23.76 5.33
CA PHE A 842 34.86 -22.39 5.41
C PHE A 842 35.41 -21.45 4.33
N SER A 843 36.23 -21.94 3.39
CA SER A 843 36.81 -21.11 2.33
C SER A 843 35.72 -20.35 1.53
N GLY A 844 35.82 -19.02 1.52
CA GLY A 844 34.82 -18.13 0.89
C GLY A 844 33.65 -17.69 1.79
N LEU A 845 33.66 -18.04 3.09
CA LEU A 845 32.72 -17.51 4.09
C LEU A 845 33.37 -16.38 4.92
N PRO A 846 32.57 -15.47 5.50
CA PRO A 846 33.09 -14.44 6.41
C PRO A 846 33.67 -15.05 7.69
N ASP A 847 34.57 -14.31 8.34
CA ASP A 847 35.22 -14.71 9.59
C ASP A 847 34.24 -14.96 10.75
N THR A 848 33.08 -14.32 10.70
CA THR A 848 32.00 -14.43 11.69
C THR A 848 30.65 -14.56 10.99
N PHE A 849 29.83 -15.55 11.37
CA PHE A 849 28.45 -15.72 10.87
C PHE A 849 27.56 -16.50 11.84
N GLU A 850 26.25 -16.40 11.69
CA GLU A 850 25.28 -17.17 12.47
C GLU A 850 25.06 -18.59 11.94
N VAL A 851 24.91 -19.53 12.88
CA VAL A 851 24.63 -20.94 12.63
C VAL A 851 23.63 -21.55 13.60
N ALA A 852 22.96 -22.62 13.19
CA ALA A 852 21.95 -23.33 13.94
C ALA A 852 22.51 -24.37 14.93
N ARG A 853 22.18 -24.26 16.22
CA ARG A 853 22.55 -25.24 17.24
C ARG A 853 21.36 -26.13 17.64
N TYR A 854 21.60 -27.45 17.59
CA TYR A 854 20.70 -28.50 18.11
C TYR A 854 21.48 -29.53 18.94
N HIS A 855 22.21 -29.06 19.96
CA HIS A 855 23.06 -29.93 20.78
C HIS A 855 23.03 -29.58 22.28
N SER A 856 23.18 -30.62 23.10
CA SER A 856 23.50 -30.51 24.54
C SER A 856 24.95 -30.89 24.82
N LEU A 857 25.51 -31.83 24.03
CA LEU A 857 26.89 -32.27 24.13
C LEU A 857 27.79 -31.41 23.24
N HIS A 858 29.04 -31.21 23.64
CA HIS A 858 30.06 -30.51 22.86
C HIS A 858 31.45 -31.06 23.17
N GLY A 859 32.40 -30.91 22.26
CA GLY A 859 33.81 -31.21 22.54
C GLY A 859 34.38 -30.20 23.55
N ILE A 860 34.96 -30.69 24.65
CA ILE A 860 35.61 -29.82 25.65
C ILE A 860 36.91 -29.30 25.04
N ARG A 861 37.03 -27.98 24.86
CA ARG A 861 38.14 -27.33 24.14
C ARG A 861 39.53 -27.79 24.60
N ASP A 862 39.77 -27.80 25.91
CA ASP A 862 41.06 -28.18 26.50
C ASP A 862 41.33 -29.69 26.49
N LYS A 863 40.35 -30.49 26.05
CA LYS A 863 40.43 -31.95 25.86
C LYS A 863 40.33 -32.36 24.40
N ILE A 864 40.40 -31.42 23.45
CA ILE A 864 40.54 -31.77 22.03
C ILE A 864 41.96 -32.32 21.80
N PRO A 865 42.11 -33.54 21.23
CA PRO A 865 43.41 -34.17 21.04
C PRO A 865 44.25 -33.42 20.01
N SER A 866 45.57 -33.42 20.19
CA SER A 866 46.51 -32.61 19.38
C SER A 866 46.52 -32.88 17.87
N CYS A 867 45.91 -33.99 17.41
CA CYS A 867 45.72 -34.33 15.99
C CYS A 867 44.53 -33.61 15.34
N LEU A 868 43.63 -33.02 16.13
CA LEU A 868 42.51 -32.20 15.68
C LEU A 868 42.82 -30.72 15.92
N ASP A 869 42.61 -29.87 14.91
CA ASP A 869 42.53 -28.43 15.07
C ASP A 869 41.07 -27.98 15.22
N VAL A 870 40.83 -27.06 16.14
CA VAL A 870 39.56 -26.35 16.25
C VAL A 870 39.52 -25.25 15.18
N THR A 871 38.52 -25.30 14.30
CA THR A 871 38.38 -24.41 13.13
C THR A 871 37.31 -23.34 13.31
N ALA A 872 36.36 -23.51 14.23
CA ALA A 872 35.40 -22.48 14.60
C ALA A 872 34.98 -22.59 16.08
N LEU A 873 34.66 -21.45 16.69
CA LEU A 873 34.25 -21.29 18.09
C LEU A 873 33.04 -20.35 18.20
N THR A 874 32.20 -20.50 19.23
CA THR A 874 31.31 -19.42 19.68
C THR A 874 32.05 -18.39 20.55
N GLU A 875 31.40 -17.26 20.83
CA GLU A 875 31.89 -16.24 21.79
C GLU A 875 32.12 -16.82 23.20
N ASP A 876 31.24 -17.74 23.67
CA ASP A 876 31.41 -18.47 24.93
C ASP A 876 32.45 -19.62 24.86
N GLY A 877 33.21 -19.71 23.77
CA GLY A 877 34.36 -20.61 23.63
C GLY A 877 34.04 -22.08 23.34
N ILE A 878 32.79 -22.39 22.98
CA ILE A 878 32.35 -23.75 22.62
C ILE A 878 32.92 -24.13 21.25
N VAL A 879 33.46 -25.33 21.11
CA VAL A 879 33.98 -25.87 19.85
C VAL A 879 32.83 -26.09 18.87
N MET A 880 32.86 -25.35 17.76
CA MET A 880 31.81 -25.40 16.72
C MET A 880 32.24 -26.08 15.43
N ALA A 881 33.54 -26.23 15.19
CA ALA A 881 34.07 -27.06 14.11
C ALA A 881 35.49 -27.56 14.39
N ILE A 882 35.84 -28.70 13.78
CA ILE A 882 37.16 -29.34 13.87
C ILE A 882 37.65 -29.82 12.50
N LYS A 883 38.96 -29.99 12.36
CA LYS A 883 39.63 -30.65 11.22
C LYS A 883 40.80 -31.52 11.72
N HIS A 884 41.00 -32.71 11.15
CA HIS A 884 42.17 -33.53 11.43
C HIS A 884 43.39 -33.03 10.63
N LYS A 885 44.57 -33.01 11.27
CA LYS A 885 45.80 -32.44 10.70
C LYS A 885 46.34 -33.17 9.48
N THR A 886 46.16 -34.49 9.44
CA THR A 886 46.79 -35.38 8.44
C THR A 886 45.81 -36.30 7.71
N LEU A 887 44.53 -36.28 8.07
CA LEU A 887 43.48 -37.11 7.46
C LEU A 887 42.42 -36.18 6.88
N PRO A 888 41.75 -36.54 5.76
CA PRO A 888 40.68 -35.74 5.15
C PRO A 888 39.38 -35.85 5.95
N TYR A 889 39.43 -35.40 7.21
CA TYR A 889 38.38 -35.51 8.20
C TYR A 889 38.09 -34.12 8.75
N ALA A 890 36.84 -33.68 8.68
CA ALA A 890 36.39 -32.42 9.28
C ALA A 890 34.96 -32.57 9.80
N ALA A 891 34.57 -31.74 10.75
CA ALA A 891 33.22 -31.77 11.28
C ALA A 891 32.75 -30.41 11.79
N VAL A 892 31.43 -30.25 11.88
CA VAL A 892 30.74 -29.08 12.43
C VAL A 892 29.76 -29.52 13.53
N GLN A 893 29.67 -28.76 14.62
CA GLN A 893 28.76 -29.03 15.74
C GLN A 893 27.36 -28.44 15.49
N PHE A 894 27.29 -27.39 14.66
CA PHE A 894 26.05 -26.79 14.17
C PHE A 894 25.50 -27.55 12.96
N HIS A 895 24.28 -27.21 12.56
CA HIS A 895 23.56 -27.83 11.45
C HIS A 895 23.61 -26.93 10.20
N PRO A 896 24.48 -27.22 9.20
CA PRO A 896 24.54 -26.44 7.97
C PRO A 896 23.25 -26.53 7.12
N GLU A 897 22.46 -27.58 7.30
CA GLU A 897 21.18 -27.82 6.62
C GLU A 897 19.97 -27.17 7.30
N SER A 898 20.14 -26.57 8.47
CA SER A 898 19.05 -25.96 9.23
C SER A 898 18.71 -24.56 8.75
N ILE A 899 17.44 -24.22 8.83
CA ILE A 899 16.85 -22.92 8.51
C ILE A 899 17.41 -21.72 9.30
N LEU A 900 18.08 -21.98 10.44
CA LEU A 900 18.77 -20.97 11.25
C LEU A 900 20.26 -20.80 10.86
N THR A 901 20.75 -21.56 9.88
CA THR A 901 22.01 -21.31 9.18
C THR A 901 21.66 -20.79 7.79
N SER A 902 22.35 -19.76 7.29
CA SER A 902 22.14 -19.29 5.92
C SER A 902 22.29 -20.45 4.91
N PRO A 903 21.30 -20.72 4.04
CA PRO A 903 21.38 -21.79 3.05
C PRO A 903 22.61 -21.69 2.16
N ALA A 904 23.03 -20.46 1.82
CA ALA A 904 24.25 -20.20 1.06
C ALA A 904 25.51 -20.61 1.84
N HIS A 905 25.57 -20.35 3.15
CA HIS A 905 26.69 -20.76 4.00
C HIS A 905 26.73 -22.28 4.16
N GLY A 906 25.59 -22.90 4.47
CA GLY A 906 25.46 -24.36 4.60
C GLY A 906 25.85 -25.10 3.33
N MET A 907 25.34 -24.65 2.18
CA MET A 907 25.69 -25.17 0.87
C MET A 907 27.18 -24.99 0.55
N THR A 908 27.78 -23.86 0.92
CA THR A 908 29.22 -23.59 0.71
C THR A 908 30.09 -24.53 1.53
N ILE A 909 29.74 -24.77 2.81
CA ILE A 909 30.45 -25.73 3.68
C ILE A 909 30.45 -27.13 3.07
N LEU A 910 29.31 -27.60 2.57
CA LEU A 910 29.19 -28.94 1.97
C LEU A 910 29.93 -29.03 0.62
N LYS A 911 29.84 -27.99 -0.22
CA LYS A 911 30.63 -27.88 -1.46
C LYS A 911 32.13 -27.90 -1.18
N ASN A 912 32.60 -27.24 -0.12
CA ASN A 912 34.00 -27.21 0.27
C ASN A 912 34.47 -28.52 0.91
N ALA A 913 33.63 -29.18 1.72
CA ALA A 913 33.91 -30.53 2.23
C ALA A 913 34.16 -31.51 1.06
N LEU A 914 33.30 -31.49 0.04
CA LEU A 914 33.47 -32.28 -1.19
C LEU A 914 34.70 -31.91 -2.02
N ARG A 915 35.22 -30.67 -1.92
CA ARG A 915 36.40 -30.19 -2.65
C ARG A 915 37.72 -30.52 -1.94
N PHE A 916 37.75 -30.41 -0.62
CA PHE A 916 38.99 -30.41 0.16
C PHE A 916 39.21 -31.66 1.03
N LEU A 917 38.21 -32.53 1.17
CA LEU A 917 38.35 -33.81 1.87
C LEU A 917 38.57 -34.94 0.86
N SER A 918 39.83 -35.20 0.49
CA SER A 918 40.26 -36.31 -0.37
C SER A 918 41.59 -36.90 0.13
N TYR A 919 41.86 -38.15 -0.24
CA TYR A 919 43.16 -38.82 -0.06
C TYR A 919 44.05 -38.66 -1.31
#